data_AF-A0A7G9G7T8-F1
#
_entry.id   AF-A0A7G9G7T8-F1
#
_cell.length_a   1.000
_cell.length_b   1.000
_cell.length_c   1.000
_cell.angle_alpha   90.00
_cell.angle_beta   90.00
_cell.angle_gamma   90.00
#
_symmetry.space_group_name_H-M   'P 1'
#
loop_
_entity.id
_entity.type
_entity.pdbx_description
1 polymer ?
#
loop_
_entity_poly.entity_id
_entity_poly.type
_entity_poly.pdbx_seq_one_letter_code
_entity_poly.pdbx_strand_id
1 'polypeptide(L)'
;MKLEKGTENRGIIFFFYDKQGIVDSYVTYMLREMKKCARDIYVVVNGTLSAEGKRRFSELTDYVWERENKGLDVGAYLYALKKIGWNKLKEYDELVMMNHTIMGPIYPIQEMFDDMGQREVDFWGLSMFYGAEFDPFDLVDGGYIRAHLQSHFIVVRRPLLCSEDYRNYWEEIPVITTYAESVTYHESYFTHHFESLGYKWQAYADWEGLEDFSNYPLLKTPVELIKKTRCPFFKRRSFMHNYEDFLHSTCGEPSVRLMQFLKTETEYDIDMIWENILRCENQSDIKKCLNLNYIASTKESHDMSETIRKKGVALIYHFFFEDLLDECLHYAGSMPEEADIYITTGSQEKKRMLEEAFRCFPNRVSVILVENRGRDVSALLVGAKSIVPKYGYICFVHDKKVAYLRPQSQGASWSYKCFENILKNQHLVNNVIRLFEENPRLGLLTTAPPNHAVYYPTLGYEWAANFDNVKKLAKKLNIHVPISPDKEPIAPLGSMFWFRSKALQRLFDEDWDYPDFPPEPLKGDGTISHAIERVHSFVAQEAGYYPAWLFSDEGAALEMTNATFMLRGLNTILFSGGLGDDYYDGVQSKLRKEMDNIRTQNVNVRLTPTLYLDWGQGYSEKNTIHEDNCGEEGFLEAEFEWGDEDVMPLRVRFDPCERGMFMMEDVKITLELSKNKRVNIPLNKCTCNGKIYGARILFLTSDPWIDITWGRKKPVGMKITAKVSIKVPEDILRLQ
;
A
#
# COMPACT_ATOMS: atom_id res chain seq x y z
N MET A 1 -0.10 20.94 -43.25
CA MET A 1 1.19 21.42 -43.84
C MET A 1 2.25 20.33 -43.66
N LYS A 2 2.99 19.94 -44.70
CA LYS A 2 4.18 19.08 -44.55
C LYS A 2 5.41 19.91 -44.16
N LEU A 3 6.35 19.29 -43.46
CA LEU A 3 7.59 19.90 -43.02
C LEU A 3 8.79 19.24 -43.71
N GLU A 4 9.86 20.00 -43.90
CA GLU A 4 11.14 19.46 -44.32
C GLU A 4 11.69 18.53 -43.23
N LYS A 5 12.26 17.39 -43.64
CA LYS A 5 12.94 16.48 -42.71
C LYS A 5 14.09 17.20 -42.03
N GLY A 6 14.27 16.95 -40.73
CA GLY A 6 15.31 17.62 -39.95
C GLY A 6 15.04 19.09 -39.66
N THR A 7 13.84 19.64 -39.92
CA THR A 7 13.52 20.99 -39.41
C THR A 7 13.70 21.02 -37.90
N GLU A 8 14.29 22.08 -37.36
CA GLU A 8 14.48 22.30 -35.92
C GLU A 8 13.69 23.52 -35.44
N ASN A 9 12.92 24.19 -36.31
CA ASN A 9 12.17 25.40 -35.97
C ASN A 9 10.92 25.10 -35.13
N ARG A 10 11.14 24.48 -33.97
CA ARG A 10 10.14 24.10 -32.99
C ARG A 10 10.36 24.82 -31.67
N GLY A 11 9.27 25.29 -31.08
CA GLY A 11 9.24 25.73 -29.68
C GLY A 11 8.73 24.59 -28.82
N ILE A 12 9.38 24.32 -27.70
CA ILE A 12 8.92 23.33 -26.72
C ILE A 12 8.49 24.06 -25.45
N ILE A 13 7.27 23.82 -24.98
CA ILE A 13 6.83 24.17 -23.63
C ILE A 13 6.81 22.88 -22.82
N PHE A 14 7.72 22.78 -21.85
CA PHE A 14 7.83 21.66 -20.93
C PHE A 14 7.24 22.01 -19.56
N PHE A 15 6.17 21.31 -19.16
CA PHE A 15 5.59 21.44 -17.82
C PHE A 15 6.25 20.48 -16.82
N PHE A 16 6.74 21.04 -15.72
CA PHE A 16 7.41 20.33 -14.64
C PHE A 16 6.77 20.59 -13.27
N TYR A 17 6.64 19.53 -12.47
CA TYR A 17 6.27 19.62 -11.06
C TYR A 17 7.03 18.54 -10.28
N ASP A 18 7.61 18.93 -9.15
CA ASP A 18 8.14 18.02 -8.14
C ASP A 18 7.95 18.67 -6.77
N LYS A 19 7.46 17.91 -5.78
CA LYS A 19 7.14 18.43 -4.45
C LYS A 19 8.35 19.05 -3.73
N GLN A 20 9.55 18.57 -4.02
CA GLN A 20 10.81 19.02 -3.43
C GLN A 20 11.64 19.88 -4.39
N GLY A 21 11.11 20.16 -5.59
CA GLY A 21 11.84 20.88 -6.63
C GLY A 21 13.05 20.13 -7.18
N ILE A 22 13.07 18.80 -7.08
CA ILE A 22 14.17 17.95 -7.57
C ILE A 22 13.93 17.59 -9.03
N VAL A 23 14.91 17.85 -9.89
CA VAL A 23 14.88 17.50 -11.32
C VAL A 23 15.65 16.20 -11.50
N ASP A 24 14.96 15.05 -11.51
CA ASP A 24 15.60 13.73 -11.67
C ASP A 24 16.25 13.55 -13.05
N SER A 25 17.14 12.56 -13.15
CA SER A 25 17.99 12.38 -14.33
C SER A 25 17.19 12.15 -15.62
N TYR A 26 16.07 11.41 -15.57
CA TYR A 26 15.23 11.16 -16.74
C TYR A 26 14.72 12.44 -17.40
N VAL A 27 14.43 13.49 -16.62
CA VAL A 27 13.95 14.77 -17.13
C VAL A 27 15.04 15.46 -17.92
N THR A 28 16.25 15.52 -17.36
CA THR A 28 17.38 16.14 -18.05
C THR A 28 17.79 15.36 -19.30
N TYR A 29 17.76 14.03 -19.23
CA TYR A 29 18.00 13.16 -20.38
C TYR A 29 16.99 13.43 -21.50
N MET A 30 15.69 13.39 -21.18
CA MET A 30 14.61 13.66 -22.13
C MET A 30 14.75 15.04 -22.79
N LEU A 31 15.00 16.09 -22.01
CA LEU A 31 15.10 17.45 -22.55
C LEU A 31 16.38 17.68 -23.37
N ARG A 32 17.51 17.03 -23.04
CA ARG A 32 18.71 17.07 -23.90
C ARG A 32 18.44 16.47 -25.27
N GLU A 33 17.71 15.35 -25.31
CA GLU A 33 17.36 14.72 -26.58
C GLU A 33 16.35 15.55 -27.36
N MET A 34 15.31 16.09 -26.70
CA MET A 34 14.34 17.00 -27.34
C MET A 34 15.01 18.27 -27.90
N LYS A 35 16.05 18.80 -27.23
CA LYS A 35 16.81 19.98 -27.66
C LYS A 35 17.47 19.81 -29.02
N LYS A 36 17.76 18.58 -29.45
CA LYS A 36 18.32 18.29 -30.78
C LYS A 36 17.34 18.56 -31.92
N CYS A 37 16.05 18.66 -31.63
CA CYS A 37 14.99 18.84 -32.63
C CYS A 37 14.22 20.16 -32.45
N ALA A 38 14.75 21.08 -31.64
CA ALA A 38 14.05 22.30 -31.21
C ALA A 38 14.95 23.52 -31.14
N ARG A 39 14.39 24.66 -31.53
CA ARG A 39 15.02 25.98 -31.49
C ARG A 39 15.03 26.55 -30.08
N ASP A 40 13.91 26.42 -29.37
CA ASP A 40 13.73 26.97 -28.03
C ASP A 40 13.03 25.95 -27.12
N ILE A 41 13.47 25.87 -25.85
CA ILE A 41 12.80 25.10 -24.80
C ILE A 41 12.42 26.03 -23.66
N TYR A 42 11.14 26.13 -23.36
CA TYR A 42 10.56 26.88 -22.25
C TYR A 42 10.15 25.90 -21.15
N VAL A 43 10.82 25.96 -20.00
CA VAL A 43 10.50 25.13 -18.84
C VAL A 43 9.59 25.92 -17.90
N VAL A 44 8.38 25.41 -17.66
CA VAL A 44 7.45 25.98 -16.70
C VAL A 44 7.33 25.06 -15.49
N VAL A 45 7.72 25.58 -14.33
CA VAL A 45 7.73 24.84 -13.07
C VAL A 45 6.57 25.31 -12.20
N ASN A 46 5.66 24.40 -11.89
CA ASN A 46 4.70 24.65 -10.81
C ASN A 46 5.40 24.39 -9.47
N GLY A 47 5.52 25.43 -8.63
CA GLY A 47 6.27 25.38 -7.39
C GLY A 47 7.69 25.94 -7.53
N THR A 48 8.56 25.53 -6.61
CA THR A 48 9.93 26.05 -6.50
C THR A 48 10.93 24.93 -6.68
N LEU A 49 11.95 25.17 -7.50
CA LEU A 49 13.08 24.28 -7.72
C LEU A 49 14.07 24.34 -6.56
N SER A 50 14.64 23.18 -6.25
CA SER A 50 15.86 23.07 -5.46
C SER A 50 17.02 23.78 -6.18
N ALA A 51 18.08 24.14 -5.44
CA ALA A 51 19.26 24.78 -6.02
C ALA A 51 19.88 23.92 -7.15
N GLU A 52 19.94 22.60 -6.95
CA GLU A 52 20.40 21.66 -7.97
C GLU A 52 19.44 21.57 -9.15
N GLY A 53 18.12 21.55 -8.89
CA GLY A 53 17.10 21.57 -9.94
C GLY A 53 17.20 22.80 -10.85
N LYS A 54 17.44 23.99 -10.26
CA LYS A 54 17.70 25.22 -11.02
C LYS A 54 18.93 25.07 -11.91
N ARG A 55 20.04 24.57 -11.34
CA ARG A 55 21.28 24.35 -12.08
C ARG A 55 21.07 23.42 -13.29
N ARG A 56 20.42 22.28 -13.06
CA ARG A 56 20.14 21.28 -14.10
C ARG A 56 19.31 21.84 -15.26
N PHE A 57 18.29 22.65 -14.99
CA PHE A 57 17.52 23.28 -16.08
C PHE A 57 18.27 24.42 -16.77
N SER A 58 19.03 25.24 -16.04
CA SER A 58 19.83 26.32 -16.64
C SER A 58 20.92 25.81 -17.59
N GLU A 59 21.43 24.60 -17.39
CA GLU A 59 22.33 23.93 -18.34
C GLU A 59 21.63 23.58 -19.69
N LEU A 60 20.30 23.51 -19.70
CA LEU A 60 19.50 23.13 -20.86
C LEU A 60 18.89 24.34 -21.58
N THR A 61 18.43 25.34 -20.84
CA THR A 61 17.77 26.53 -21.40
C THR A 61 17.84 27.73 -20.45
N ASP A 62 17.84 28.93 -21.03
CA ASP A 62 17.72 30.19 -20.29
C ASP A 62 16.26 30.49 -19.89
N TYR A 63 15.28 29.77 -20.47
CA TYR A 63 13.85 30.01 -20.25
C TYR A 63 13.27 29.11 -19.16
N VAL A 64 13.66 29.32 -17.91
CA VAL A 64 13.14 28.58 -16.75
C VAL A 64 12.22 29.48 -15.92
N TRP A 65 10.95 29.12 -15.80
CA TRP A 65 9.94 29.95 -15.14
C TRP A 65 9.24 29.19 -14.01
N GLU A 66 9.51 29.60 -12.77
CA GLU A 66 8.79 29.15 -11.57
C GLU A 66 7.48 29.94 -11.42
N ARG A 67 6.39 29.24 -11.10
CA ARG A 67 5.07 29.83 -10.84
C ARG A 67 4.35 29.12 -9.70
N GLU A 68 3.26 29.70 -9.21
CA GLU A 68 2.42 29.04 -8.22
C GLU A 68 1.84 27.72 -8.76
N ASN A 69 1.77 26.68 -7.92
CA ASN A 69 1.19 25.39 -8.29
C ASN A 69 -0.35 25.44 -8.33
N LYS A 70 -0.89 26.12 -9.34
CA LYS A 70 -2.33 26.23 -9.64
C LYS A 70 -2.61 25.95 -11.11
N GLY A 71 -3.74 25.33 -11.42
CA GLY A 71 -4.13 25.07 -12.81
C GLY A 71 -3.45 23.87 -13.48
N LEU A 72 -2.69 23.06 -12.71
CA LEU A 72 -2.00 21.87 -13.23
C LEU A 72 -1.17 22.18 -14.49
N ASP A 73 -1.18 21.30 -15.48
CA ASP A 73 -0.47 21.45 -16.75
C ASP A 73 -1.13 22.50 -17.65
N VAL A 74 -2.46 22.51 -17.74
CA VAL A 74 -3.24 23.51 -18.51
C VAL A 74 -2.86 24.94 -18.14
N GLY A 75 -2.81 25.24 -16.84
CA GLY A 75 -2.41 26.53 -16.31
C GLY A 75 -0.94 26.87 -16.58
N ALA A 76 -0.07 25.86 -16.62
CA ALA A 76 1.34 26.03 -16.97
C ALA A 76 1.52 26.35 -18.47
N TYR A 77 0.79 25.66 -19.35
CA TYR A 77 0.79 25.94 -20.79
C TYR A 77 0.22 27.33 -21.09
N LEU A 78 -0.91 27.70 -20.50
CA LEU A 78 -1.49 29.03 -20.66
C LEU A 78 -0.53 30.14 -20.20
N TYR A 79 0.14 29.94 -19.07
CA TYR A 79 1.18 30.86 -18.58
C TYR A 79 2.32 31.01 -19.59
N ALA A 80 2.80 29.89 -20.14
CA ALA A 80 3.88 29.90 -21.13
C ALA A 80 3.47 30.64 -22.41
N LEU A 81 2.30 30.32 -22.97
CA LEU A 81 1.78 30.92 -24.20
C LEU A 81 1.68 32.45 -24.07
N LYS A 82 1.13 32.93 -22.94
CA LYS A 82 1.05 34.37 -22.65
C LYS A 82 2.41 35.03 -22.48
N LYS A 83 3.36 34.34 -21.84
CA LYS A 83 4.70 34.87 -21.55
C LYS A 83 5.63 34.88 -22.76
N ILE A 84 5.53 33.87 -23.63
CA ILE A 84 6.21 33.83 -24.94
C ILE A 84 5.61 34.90 -25.85
N GLY A 85 4.28 35.05 -25.80
CA GLY A 85 3.52 36.02 -26.57
C GLY A 85 3.14 35.49 -27.96
N TRP A 86 1.90 35.78 -28.36
CA TRP A 86 1.31 35.29 -29.62
C TRP A 86 2.12 35.64 -30.88
N ASN A 87 2.81 36.78 -30.91
CA ASN A 87 3.64 37.15 -32.06
C ASN A 87 4.87 36.24 -32.22
N LYS A 88 5.55 35.91 -31.12
CA LYS A 88 6.72 35.02 -31.15
C LYS A 88 6.30 33.58 -31.44
N LEU A 89 5.15 33.14 -30.93
CA LEU A 89 4.60 31.81 -31.21
C LEU A 89 4.42 31.56 -32.72
N LYS A 90 4.00 32.58 -33.48
CA LYS A 90 3.82 32.49 -34.95
C LYS A 90 5.11 32.26 -35.74
N GLU A 91 6.28 32.40 -35.12
CA GLU A 91 7.57 32.17 -35.77
C GLU A 91 7.94 30.69 -35.88
N TYR A 92 7.36 29.84 -35.01
CA TYR A 92 7.62 28.41 -35.01
C TYR A 92 6.81 27.70 -36.08
N ASP A 93 7.39 26.64 -36.65
CA ASP A 93 6.66 25.74 -37.54
C ASP A 93 5.81 24.74 -36.74
N GLU A 94 6.31 24.34 -35.57
CA GLU A 94 5.61 23.50 -34.58
C GLU A 94 5.84 24.03 -33.15
N LEU A 95 4.78 23.98 -32.34
CA LEU A 95 4.84 24.16 -30.89
C LEU A 95 4.54 22.82 -30.21
N VAL A 96 5.49 22.31 -29.44
CA VAL A 96 5.34 21.08 -28.64
C VAL A 96 4.94 21.47 -27.22
N MET A 97 3.80 20.99 -26.76
CA MET A 97 3.39 21.04 -25.36
C MET A 97 3.57 19.65 -24.77
N MET A 98 4.48 19.52 -23.80
CA MET A 98 4.77 18.23 -23.18
C MET A 98 5.01 18.38 -21.68
N ASN A 99 4.83 17.29 -20.94
CA ASN A 99 5.01 17.31 -19.49
C ASN A 99 5.89 16.17 -18.95
N HIS A 100 6.28 16.29 -17.69
CA HIS A 100 7.15 15.35 -16.98
C HIS A 100 6.53 13.97 -16.69
N THR A 101 5.30 13.67 -17.15
CA THR A 101 4.60 12.41 -16.86
C THR A 101 4.87 11.28 -17.86
N ILE A 102 5.80 11.51 -18.79
CA ILE A 102 6.36 10.51 -19.72
C ILE A 102 7.87 10.37 -19.51
N MET A 103 8.41 9.24 -19.91
CA MET A 103 9.83 8.89 -19.81
C MET A 103 10.32 8.37 -21.16
N GLY A 104 11.61 8.58 -21.41
CA GLY A 104 12.28 8.30 -22.69
C GLY A 104 13.28 9.43 -23.01
N PRO A 105 13.74 9.54 -24.25
CA PRO A 105 13.40 8.66 -25.36
C PRO A 105 14.07 7.27 -25.28
N ILE A 106 13.45 6.24 -25.86
CA ILE A 106 14.03 4.91 -26.11
C ILE A 106 14.64 4.85 -27.54
N TYR A 107 14.00 5.54 -28.49
CA TYR A 107 14.45 5.67 -29.88
C TYR A 107 14.72 7.13 -30.24
N PRO A 108 15.55 7.42 -31.26
CA PRO A 108 15.84 8.80 -31.65
C PRO A 108 14.57 9.60 -31.95
N ILE A 109 14.38 10.71 -31.24
CA ILE A 109 13.18 11.56 -31.34
C ILE A 109 13.00 12.12 -32.76
N GLN A 110 14.11 12.35 -33.48
CA GLN A 110 14.08 12.83 -34.86
C GLN A 110 13.29 11.91 -35.79
N GLU A 111 13.29 10.58 -35.57
CA GLU A 111 12.52 9.63 -36.38
C GLU A 111 11.02 9.92 -36.30
N MET A 112 10.51 10.22 -35.10
CA MET A 112 9.12 10.60 -34.88
C MET A 112 8.77 11.92 -35.57
N PHE A 113 9.62 12.94 -35.43
CA PHE A 113 9.38 14.25 -36.05
C PHE A 113 9.47 14.20 -37.58
N ASP A 114 10.40 13.42 -38.13
CA ASP A 114 10.54 13.27 -39.59
C ASP A 114 9.34 12.53 -40.20
N ASP A 115 8.85 11.48 -39.52
CA ASP A 115 7.65 10.76 -39.95
C ASP A 115 6.42 11.67 -39.91
N MET A 116 6.14 12.28 -38.77
CA MET A 116 4.99 13.18 -38.63
C MET A 116 5.11 14.38 -39.58
N GLY A 117 6.32 14.89 -39.82
CA GLY A 117 6.60 15.95 -40.79
C GLY A 117 6.08 15.66 -42.21
N GLN A 118 5.99 14.39 -42.61
CA GLN A 118 5.45 13.99 -43.92
C GLN A 118 3.92 13.86 -43.96
N ARG A 119 3.26 13.83 -42.80
CA ARG A 119 1.80 13.69 -42.68
C ARG A 119 1.12 15.05 -42.74
N GLU A 120 -0.04 15.14 -43.39
CA GLU A 120 -0.79 16.39 -43.54
C GLU A 120 -1.79 16.60 -42.41
N VAL A 121 -1.27 17.04 -41.27
CA VAL A 121 -2.06 17.40 -40.07
C VAL A 121 -1.80 18.85 -39.66
N ASP A 122 -2.70 19.39 -38.85
CA ASP A 122 -2.64 20.71 -38.22
C ASP A 122 -2.21 20.61 -36.74
N PHE A 123 -2.50 19.49 -36.09
CA PHE A 123 -1.93 19.12 -34.80
C PHE A 123 -1.79 17.60 -34.69
N TRP A 124 -0.97 17.12 -33.76
CA TRP A 124 -0.79 15.70 -33.52
C TRP A 124 -0.32 15.45 -32.09
N GLY A 125 -0.32 14.18 -31.68
CA GLY A 125 0.15 13.78 -30.36
C GLY A 125 0.89 12.45 -30.41
N LEU A 126 1.48 12.06 -29.27
CA LEU A 126 2.26 10.83 -29.20
C LEU A 126 1.38 9.58 -29.38
N SER A 127 0.27 9.52 -28.65
CA SER A 127 -0.63 8.37 -28.56
C SER A 127 -2.08 8.79 -28.34
N MET A 128 -3.00 7.85 -28.46
CA MET A 128 -4.43 8.02 -28.23
C MET A 128 -4.88 7.40 -26.90
N PHE A 129 -5.97 7.96 -26.36
CA PHE A 129 -6.94 7.21 -25.59
C PHE A 129 -8.15 6.98 -26.50
N TYR A 130 -8.59 5.73 -26.71
CA TYR A 130 -9.68 5.40 -27.65
C TYR A 130 -11.08 5.51 -27.02
N GLY A 131 -11.19 6.22 -25.91
CA GLY A 131 -12.44 6.51 -25.24
C GLY A 131 -12.84 5.49 -24.17
N ALA A 132 -13.89 5.83 -23.43
CA ALA A 132 -14.54 4.99 -22.45
C ALA A 132 -16.05 5.27 -22.48
N GLU A 133 -16.86 4.22 -22.35
CA GLU A 133 -18.33 4.31 -22.41
C GLU A 133 -18.96 5.01 -21.18
N PHE A 134 -18.15 5.31 -20.17
CA PHE A 134 -18.57 6.01 -18.96
C PHE A 134 -17.66 7.19 -18.65
N ASP A 135 -18.20 8.18 -17.95
CA ASP A 135 -17.46 9.29 -17.39
C ASP A 135 -17.18 9.04 -15.90
N PRO A 136 -15.93 8.77 -15.50
CA PRO A 136 -15.60 8.57 -14.09
C PRO A 136 -15.67 9.85 -13.24
N PHE A 137 -15.85 11.02 -13.85
CA PHE A 137 -15.83 12.31 -13.16
C PHE A 137 -17.21 12.98 -13.03
N ASP A 138 -18.23 12.50 -13.74
CA ASP A 138 -19.54 13.15 -13.89
C ASP A 138 -19.44 14.63 -14.32
N LEU A 139 -18.45 14.96 -15.16
CA LEU A 139 -18.17 16.33 -15.66
C LEU A 139 -18.20 16.44 -17.20
N VAL A 140 -18.11 15.33 -17.93
CA VAL A 140 -18.03 15.27 -19.39
C VAL A 140 -19.43 15.37 -19.99
N ASP A 141 -19.62 16.30 -20.92
CA ASP A 141 -20.88 16.46 -21.64
C ASP A 141 -21.21 15.20 -22.45
N GLY A 142 -22.37 14.59 -22.14
CA GLY A 142 -22.81 13.30 -22.68
C GLY A 142 -22.50 12.07 -21.82
N GLY A 143 -21.69 12.20 -20.75
CA GLY A 143 -21.46 11.11 -19.77
C GLY A 143 -20.52 9.99 -20.23
N TYR A 144 -19.69 10.22 -21.26
CA TYR A 144 -18.70 9.27 -21.76
C TYR A 144 -17.45 10.00 -22.26
N ILE A 145 -16.28 9.34 -22.20
CA ILE A 145 -15.02 9.91 -22.70
C ILE A 145 -14.84 9.54 -24.17
N ARG A 146 -14.71 10.55 -25.04
CA ARG A 146 -14.44 10.37 -26.48
C ARG A 146 -12.98 10.00 -26.73
N ALA A 147 -12.70 9.40 -27.89
CA ALA A 147 -11.33 9.19 -28.34
C ALA A 147 -10.60 10.54 -28.50
N HIS A 148 -9.39 10.65 -27.97
CA HIS A 148 -8.62 11.90 -27.99
C HIS A 148 -7.11 11.67 -27.89
N LEU A 149 -6.34 12.67 -28.34
CA LEU A 149 -4.89 12.71 -28.18
C LEU A 149 -4.55 13.01 -26.72
N GLN A 150 -3.50 12.38 -26.21
CA GLN A 150 -3.14 12.57 -24.81
C GLN A 150 -2.36 13.87 -24.57
N SER A 151 -2.76 14.60 -23.53
CA SER A 151 -2.25 15.94 -23.14
C SER A 151 -0.77 16.00 -22.76
N HIS A 152 -0.14 14.84 -22.48
CA HIS A 152 1.26 14.76 -22.06
C HIS A 152 2.27 15.02 -23.18
N PHE A 153 1.83 14.95 -24.44
CA PHE A 153 2.62 15.32 -25.61
C PHE A 153 1.70 15.67 -26.79
N ILE A 154 1.54 16.97 -27.05
CA ILE A 154 0.78 17.52 -28.17
C ILE A 154 1.67 18.45 -28.98
N VAL A 155 1.59 18.38 -30.29
CA VAL A 155 2.29 19.25 -31.23
C VAL A 155 1.27 20.00 -32.07
N VAL A 156 1.34 21.33 -32.04
CA VAL A 156 0.47 22.21 -32.82
C VAL A 156 1.29 22.85 -33.93
N ARG A 157 0.83 22.72 -35.17
CA ARG A 157 1.54 23.31 -36.32
C ARG A 157 1.12 24.74 -36.56
N ARG A 158 2.00 25.45 -37.26
CA ARG A 158 1.84 26.85 -37.63
C ARG A 158 0.43 27.25 -38.11
N PRO A 159 -0.28 26.51 -38.99
CA PRO A 159 -1.62 26.90 -39.42
C PRO A 159 -2.61 27.07 -38.26
N LEU A 160 -2.70 26.08 -37.37
CA LEU A 160 -3.54 26.15 -36.17
C LEU A 160 -2.95 27.13 -35.14
N LEU A 161 -1.63 27.08 -34.91
CA LEU A 161 -0.94 27.97 -33.96
C LEU A 161 -1.15 29.47 -34.26
N CYS A 162 -1.31 29.82 -35.54
CA CYS A 162 -1.54 31.20 -35.98
C CYS A 162 -3.02 31.62 -36.00
N SER A 163 -3.95 30.69 -35.80
CA SER A 163 -5.38 30.97 -35.95
C SER A 163 -5.98 31.69 -34.73
N GLU A 164 -7.10 32.38 -34.96
CA GLU A 164 -7.88 32.96 -33.86
C GLU A 164 -8.51 31.86 -32.99
N ASP A 165 -8.89 30.72 -33.59
CA ASP A 165 -9.47 29.58 -32.85
C ASP A 165 -8.54 29.07 -31.75
N TYR A 166 -7.25 28.88 -32.07
CA TYR A 166 -6.27 28.42 -31.07
C TYR A 166 -6.06 29.44 -29.96
N ARG A 167 -6.06 30.73 -30.32
CA ARG A 167 -5.95 31.81 -29.34
C ARG A 167 -7.16 31.86 -28.41
N ASN A 168 -8.36 31.84 -28.99
CA ASN A 168 -9.61 31.90 -28.24
C ASN A 168 -9.75 30.69 -27.31
N TYR A 169 -9.41 29.49 -27.78
CA TYR A 169 -9.38 28.28 -26.95
C TYR A 169 -8.63 28.49 -25.63
N TRP A 170 -7.42 29.05 -25.68
CA TRP A 170 -6.60 29.29 -24.48
C TRP A 170 -7.02 30.53 -23.69
N GLU A 171 -7.56 31.57 -24.34
CA GLU A 171 -8.02 32.78 -23.66
C GLU A 171 -9.36 32.57 -22.94
N GLU A 172 -10.17 31.60 -23.39
CA GLU A 172 -11.51 31.29 -22.85
C GLU A 172 -11.53 30.05 -21.94
N ILE A 173 -10.46 29.24 -21.89
CA ILE A 173 -10.41 28.04 -21.05
C ILE A 173 -10.66 28.40 -19.57
N PRO A 174 -11.56 27.68 -18.86
CA PRO A 174 -11.85 27.98 -17.47
C PRO A 174 -10.62 27.75 -16.58
N VAL A 175 -10.64 28.39 -15.41
CA VAL A 175 -9.60 28.15 -14.40
C VAL A 175 -9.71 26.71 -13.90
N ILE A 176 -8.73 25.89 -14.25
CA ILE A 176 -8.64 24.50 -13.79
C ILE A 176 -8.21 24.47 -12.32
N THR A 177 -8.96 23.73 -11.50
CA THR A 177 -8.71 23.56 -10.06
C THR A 177 -8.49 22.10 -9.67
N THR A 178 -9.01 21.15 -10.45
CA THR A 178 -8.89 19.70 -10.17
C THR A 178 -8.32 18.91 -11.35
N TYR A 179 -7.84 17.69 -11.08
CA TYR A 179 -7.41 16.76 -12.13
C TYR A 179 -8.57 16.37 -13.05
N ALA A 180 -9.77 16.15 -12.49
CA ALA A 180 -10.97 15.85 -13.25
C ALA A 180 -11.30 16.97 -14.26
N GLU A 181 -11.29 18.24 -13.80
CA GLU A 181 -11.48 19.40 -14.69
C GLU A 181 -10.41 19.48 -15.78
N SER A 182 -9.15 19.16 -15.45
CA SER A 182 -8.05 19.12 -16.42
C SER A 182 -8.29 18.10 -17.52
N VAL A 183 -8.76 16.90 -17.14
CA VAL A 183 -9.10 15.86 -18.12
C VAL A 183 -10.29 16.29 -18.94
N THR A 184 -11.39 16.70 -18.31
CA THR A 184 -12.64 17.06 -18.97
C THR A 184 -12.51 18.26 -19.89
N TYR A 185 -12.00 19.39 -19.40
CA TYR A 185 -11.99 20.67 -20.11
C TYR A 185 -10.79 20.86 -21.04
N HIS A 186 -9.76 20.03 -20.90
CA HIS A 186 -8.59 20.08 -21.78
C HIS A 186 -8.32 18.73 -22.46
N GLU A 187 -7.93 17.69 -21.73
CA GLU A 187 -7.42 16.44 -22.34
C GLU A 187 -8.43 15.78 -23.30
N SER A 188 -9.66 15.53 -22.84
CA SER A 188 -10.72 14.94 -23.67
C SER A 188 -11.36 15.93 -24.63
N TYR A 189 -11.28 17.24 -24.34
CA TYR A 189 -11.95 18.29 -25.12
C TYR A 189 -11.10 18.80 -26.29
N PHE A 190 -9.78 18.93 -26.14
CA PHE A 190 -8.88 19.57 -27.09
C PHE A 190 -8.99 18.99 -28.51
N THR A 191 -8.85 17.67 -28.64
CA THR A 191 -8.93 17.00 -29.96
C THR A 191 -10.27 17.23 -30.62
N HIS A 192 -11.36 17.02 -29.87
CA HIS A 192 -12.70 17.16 -30.41
C HIS A 192 -13.04 18.59 -30.80
N HIS A 193 -12.61 19.58 -30.00
CA HIS A 193 -12.84 20.99 -30.28
C HIS A 193 -12.25 21.39 -31.64
N PHE A 194 -10.96 21.14 -31.86
CA PHE A 194 -10.30 21.52 -33.11
C PHE A 194 -10.74 20.67 -34.31
N GLU A 195 -11.04 19.38 -34.10
CA GLU A 195 -11.66 18.56 -35.14
C GLU A 195 -13.01 19.13 -35.61
N SER A 196 -13.86 19.56 -34.68
CA SER A 196 -15.17 20.15 -35.00
C SER A 196 -15.08 21.46 -35.80
N LEU A 197 -13.96 22.17 -35.68
CA LEU A 197 -13.63 23.37 -36.46
C LEU A 197 -12.97 23.05 -37.82
N GLY A 198 -12.78 21.76 -38.13
CA GLY A 198 -12.25 21.28 -39.41
C GLY A 198 -10.73 21.08 -39.46
N TYR A 199 -10.02 21.19 -38.34
CA TYR A 199 -8.58 20.93 -38.27
C TYR A 199 -8.28 19.43 -38.29
N LYS A 200 -7.21 19.04 -38.99
CA LYS A 200 -6.79 17.64 -39.14
C LYS A 200 -5.81 17.24 -38.05
N TRP A 201 -5.95 16.02 -37.54
CA TRP A 201 -5.10 15.49 -36.50
C TRP A 201 -4.83 13.99 -36.62
N GLN A 202 -3.72 13.54 -36.03
CA GLN A 202 -3.36 12.13 -35.92
C GLN A 202 -2.49 11.87 -34.67
N ALA A 203 -2.41 10.61 -34.24
CA ALA A 203 -1.38 10.16 -33.32
C ALA A 203 -0.15 9.62 -34.10
N TYR A 204 1.03 9.78 -33.52
CA TYR A 204 2.26 9.19 -34.06
C TYR A 204 2.27 7.67 -33.89
N ALA A 205 2.13 7.22 -32.64
CA ALA A 205 2.16 5.81 -32.26
C ALA A 205 0.77 5.19 -32.43
N ASP A 206 0.48 4.79 -33.67
CA ASP A 206 -0.80 4.18 -34.06
C ASP A 206 -0.56 3.08 -35.12
N TRP A 207 -1.45 2.08 -35.17
CA TRP A 207 -1.47 1.06 -36.21
C TRP A 207 -2.89 0.48 -36.38
N GLU A 208 -3.16 -0.12 -37.54
CA GLU A 208 -4.46 -0.70 -37.87
C GLU A 208 -4.87 -1.80 -36.85
N GLY A 209 -6.04 -1.63 -36.23
CA GLY A 209 -6.58 -2.54 -35.20
C GLY A 209 -6.07 -2.28 -33.78
N LEU A 210 -5.35 -1.19 -33.52
CA LEU A 210 -4.95 -0.82 -32.16
C LEU A 210 -6.14 -0.48 -31.25
N GLU A 211 -7.14 0.24 -31.78
CA GLU A 211 -8.33 0.64 -31.02
C GLU A 211 -9.13 -0.57 -30.49
N ASP A 212 -9.22 -1.64 -31.28
CA ASP A 212 -9.84 -2.90 -30.88
C ASP A 212 -9.03 -3.65 -29.83
N PHE A 213 -7.72 -3.42 -29.78
CA PHE A 213 -6.80 -4.13 -28.90
C PHE A 213 -6.65 -3.48 -27.52
N SER A 214 -6.68 -2.14 -27.44
CA SER A 214 -6.49 -1.41 -26.19
C SER A 214 -7.07 -0.01 -26.23
N ASN A 215 -7.87 0.33 -25.22
CA ASN A 215 -8.39 1.68 -25.06
C ASN A 215 -7.33 2.69 -24.56
N TYR A 216 -6.24 2.21 -23.95
CA TYR A 216 -5.12 3.04 -23.49
C TYR A 216 -3.77 2.35 -23.76
N PRO A 217 -3.26 2.40 -25.00
CA PRO A 217 -2.06 1.66 -25.41
C PRO A 217 -0.80 1.98 -24.61
N LEU A 218 -0.56 3.25 -24.30
CA LEU A 218 0.67 3.68 -23.61
C LEU A 218 0.79 3.15 -22.17
N LEU A 219 -0.32 2.71 -21.56
CA LEU A 219 -0.34 2.05 -20.25
C LEU A 219 -0.52 0.53 -20.35
N LYS A 220 -1.47 0.08 -21.17
CA LYS A 220 -1.93 -1.31 -21.17
C LYS A 220 -1.15 -2.20 -22.13
N THR A 221 -0.56 -1.64 -23.19
CA THR A 221 0.18 -2.38 -24.22
C THR A 221 1.48 -1.67 -24.65
N PRO A 222 2.27 -1.13 -23.68
CA PRO A 222 3.36 -0.22 -23.99
C PRO A 222 4.48 -0.88 -24.80
N VAL A 223 4.80 -2.14 -24.55
CA VAL A 223 5.89 -2.86 -25.25
C VAL A 223 5.55 -3.03 -26.73
N GLU A 224 4.33 -3.46 -27.03
CA GLU A 224 3.84 -3.63 -28.39
C GLU A 224 3.79 -2.27 -29.12
N LEU A 225 3.32 -1.22 -28.45
CA LEU A 225 3.32 0.14 -29.00
C LEU A 225 4.72 0.60 -29.37
N ILE A 226 5.69 0.47 -28.46
CA ILE A 226 7.09 0.86 -28.69
C ILE A 226 7.70 0.03 -29.83
N LYS A 227 7.55 -1.29 -29.82
CA LYS A 227 8.15 -2.18 -30.83
C LYS A 227 7.58 -1.95 -32.24
N LYS A 228 6.26 -1.78 -32.35
CA LYS A 228 5.59 -1.66 -33.66
C LYS A 228 5.73 -0.28 -34.29
N THR A 229 5.72 0.78 -33.47
CA THR A 229 5.64 2.17 -33.95
C THR A 229 6.94 2.94 -33.77
N ARG A 230 7.91 2.37 -33.05
CA ARG A 230 9.12 3.07 -32.59
C ARG A 230 8.81 4.29 -31.71
N CYS A 231 7.70 4.24 -30.98
CA CYS A 231 7.32 5.26 -29.99
C CYS A 231 8.50 5.55 -29.04
N PRO A 232 9.03 6.78 -29.00
CA PRO A 232 10.19 7.08 -28.19
C PRO A 232 9.88 7.15 -26.70
N PHE A 233 8.63 7.40 -26.31
CA PHE A 233 8.26 7.59 -24.91
C PHE A 233 7.32 6.50 -24.39
N PHE A 234 7.33 6.33 -23.07
CA PHE A 234 6.40 5.51 -22.31
C PHE A 234 5.87 6.29 -21.12
N LYS A 235 4.77 5.83 -20.53
CA LYS A 235 4.13 6.54 -19.42
C LYS A 235 4.90 6.32 -18.13
N ARG A 236 5.29 7.41 -17.44
CA ARG A 236 5.86 7.35 -16.09
C ARG A 236 4.93 6.57 -15.15
N ARG A 237 3.63 6.79 -15.29
CA ARG A 237 2.55 6.18 -14.50
C ARG A 237 2.47 4.66 -14.60
N SER A 238 3.10 4.02 -15.59
CA SER A 238 3.11 2.56 -15.68
C SER A 238 3.60 1.89 -14.40
N PHE A 239 4.53 2.49 -13.64
CA PHE A 239 5.12 1.87 -12.46
C PHE A 239 4.43 2.20 -11.12
N MET A 240 3.31 2.93 -11.16
CA MET A 240 2.51 3.29 -9.99
C MET A 240 1.04 3.57 -10.35
N HIS A 241 0.54 2.89 -11.38
CA HIS A 241 -0.84 3.04 -11.82
C HIS A 241 -1.80 2.43 -10.80
N ASN A 242 -3.09 2.83 -10.85
CA ASN A 242 -4.09 2.10 -10.07
C ASN A 242 -4.14 0.68 -10.64
N TYR A 243 -3.81 -0.31 -9.80
CA TYR A 243 -3.75 -1.71 -10.22
C TYR A 243 -5.11 -2.25 -10.66
N GLU A 244 -6.21 -1.66 -10.16
CA GLU A 244 -7.57 -2.01 -10.60
C GLU A 244 -7.74 -1.80 -12.11
N ASP A 245 -7.30 -0.68 -12.69
CA ASP A 245 -7.41 -0.41 -14.14
C ASP A 245 -6.64 -1.43 -14.98
N PHE A 246 -5.54 -2.00 -14.45
CA PHE A 246 -4.89 -3.11 -15.14
C PHE A 246 -5.77 -4.34 -15.16
N LEU A 247 -6.44 -4.68 -14.06
CA LEU A 247 -7.31 -5.86 -13.98
C LEU A 247 -8.58 -5.73 -14.82
N HIS A 248 -8.96 -4.52 -15.23
CA HIS A 248 -10.09 -4.29 -16.15
C HIS A 248 -9.84 -4.82 -17.57
N SER A 249 -8.57 -4.94 -17.98
CA SER A 249 -8.23 -5.24 -19.39
C SER A 249 -6.98 -6.09 -19.61
N THR A 250 -6.25 -6.44 -18.55
CA THR A 250 -5.00 -7.21 -18.57
C THR A 250 -4.93 -8.12 -17.35
N CYS A 251 -3.90 -8.97 -17.24
CA CYS A 251 -3.66 -9.76 -16.03
C CYS A 251 -2.63 -9.12 -15.08
N GLY A 252 -2.33 -7.82 -15.25
CA GLY A 252 -1.40 -7.06 -14.41
C GLY A 252 0.06 -7.14 -14.87
N GLU A 253 0.32 -7.69 -16.05
CA GLU A 253 1.64 -7.86 -16.64
C GLU A 253 2.27 -6.65 -17.37
N PRO A 254 1.54 -5.60 -17.85
CA PRO A 254 2.09 -4.61 -18.77
C PRO A 254 3.38 -3.93 -18.28
N SER A 255 3.40 -3.51 -17.02
CA SER A 255 4.50 -2.73 -16.43
C SER A 255 5.75 -3.57 -16.14
N VAL A 256 5.57 -4.83 -15.76
CA VAL A 256 6.69 -5.79 -15.62
C VAL A 256 7.31 -6.08 -16.98
N ARG A 257 6.48 -6.32 -18.00
CA ARG A 257 6.94 -6.53 -19.38
C ARG A 257 7.67 -5.29 -19.90
N LEU A 258 7.19 -4.08 -19.59
CA LEU A 258 7.87 -2.84 -19.96
C LEU A 258 9.23 -2.72 -19.28
N MET A 259 9.32 -2.90 -17.95
CA MET A 259 10.59 -2.84 -17.22
C MET A 259 11.61 -3.86 -17.76
N GLN A 260 11.15 -5.08 -18.04
CA GLN A 260 12.00 -6.13 -18.61
C GLN A 260 12.46 -5.78 -20.02
N PHE A 261 11.55 -5.33 -20.89
CA PHE A 261 11.87 -4.89 -22.24
C PHE A 261 12.92 -3.78 -22.24
N LEU A 262 12.74 -2.75 -21.41
CA LEU A 262 13.71 -1.66 -21.27
C LEU A 262 15.07 -2.18 -20.83
N LYS A 263 15.11 -3.08 -19.84
CA LYS A 263 16.35 -3.65 -19.29
C LYS A 263 17.12 -4.54 -20.28
N THR A 264 16.42 -5.34 -21.08
CA THR A 264 17.08 -6.41 -21.87
C THR A 264 17.07 -6.23 -23.38
N GLU A 265 16.23 -5.35 -23.90
CA GLU A 265 16.08 -5.15 -25.35
C GLU A 265 16.35 -3.70 -25.78
N THR A 266 16.75 -2.82 -24.86
CA THR A 266 17.04 -1.41 -25.14
C THR A 266 18.29 -0.93 -24.39
N GLU A 267 18.85 0.21 -24.82
CA GLU A 267 19.95 0.90 -24.14
C GLU A 267 19.46 1.94 -23.11
N TYR A 268 18.15 1.98 -22.82
CA TYR A 268 17.59 2.95 -21.89
C TYR A 268 18.01 2.64 -20.46
N ASP A 269 18.60 3.61 -19.76
CA ASP A 269 19.02 3.45 -18.38
C ASP A 269 17.82 3.41 -17.41
N ILE A 270 17.48 2.20 -16.96
CA ILE A 270 16.37 1.96 -16.03
C ILE A 270 16.62 2.55 -14.63
N ASP A 271 17.87 2.88 -14.25
CA ASP A 271 18.12 3.53 -12.96
C ASP A 271 17.47 4.92 -12.89
N MET A 272 17.26 5.58 -14.03
CA MET A 272 16.52 6.85 -14.09
C MET A 272 15.03 6.68 -13.70
N ILE A 273 14.45 5.49 -13.93
CA ILE A 273 13.09 5.15 -13.47
C ILE A 273 13.12 4.97 -11.96
N TRP A 274 14.04 4.14 -11.46
CA TRP A 274 14.17 3.84 -10.04
C TRP A 274 14.46 5.07 -9.19
N GLU A 275 15.35 5.97 -9.65
CA GLU A 275 15.64 7.26 -9.00
C GLU A 275 14.35 8.04 -8.73
N ASN A 276 13.46 8.12 -9.73
CA ASN A 276 12.25 8.89 -9.63
C ASN A 276 11.15 8.19 -8.81
N ILE A 277 10.81 6.93 -9.11
CA ILE A 277 9.66 6.28 -8.48
C ILE A 277 9.90 6.00 -7.00
N LEU A 278 11.12 5.63 -6.60
CA LEU A 278 11.44 5.36 -5.19
C LEU A 278 11.38 6.63 -4.33
N ARG A 279 11.66 7.79 -4.91
CA ARG A 279 11.59 9.07 -4.19
C ARG A 279 10.15 9.61 -4.11
N CYS A 280 9.39 9.47 -5.20
CA CYS A 280 8.14 10.21 -5.39
C CYS A 280 6.88 9.41 -5.09
N GLU A 281 6.91 8.08 -5.20
CA GLU A 281 5.72 7.24 -5.20
C GLU A 281 5.65 6.33 -3.97
N ASN A 282 4.48 5.78 -3.65
CA ASN A 282 4.35 4.87 -2.51
C ASN A 282 4.81 3.45 -2.90
N GLN A 283 5.63 2.81 -2.05
CA GLN A 283 6.12 1.45 -2.27
C GLN A 283 5.05 0.40 -2.57
N SER A 284 3.80 0.55 -2.08
CA SER A 284 2.72 -0.38 -2.37
C SER A 284 2.37 -0.38 -3.87
N ASP A 285 2.24 0.80 -4.48
CA ASP A 285 1.90 0.92 -5.91
C ASP A 285 3.05 0.38 -6.76
N ILE A 286 4.29 0.73 -6.40
CA ILE A 286 5.51 0.24 -7.06
C ILE A 286 5.55 -1.29 -7.02
N LYS A 287 5.37 -1.88 -5.83
CA LYS A 287 5.37 -3.33 -5.64
C LYS A 287 4.30 -4.01 -6.49
N LYS A 288 3.07 -3.47 -6.52
CA LYS A 288 1.96 -4.03 -7.30
C LYS A 288 2.24 -3.95 -8.79
N CYS A 289 2.56 -2.77 -9.32
CA CYS A 289 2.81 -2.59 -10.75
C CYS A 289 4.02 -3.38 -11.27
N LEU A 290 5.06 -3.55 -10.46
CA LEU A 290 6.26 -4.29 -10.85
C LEU A 290 6.27 -5.75 -10.38
N ASN A 291 5.16 -6.24 -9.81
CA ASN A 291 5.03 -7.58 -9.25
C ASN A 291 6.26 -8.00 -8.43
N LEU A 292 6.70 -7.16 -7.47
CA LEU A 292 7.90 -7.40 -6.66
C LEU A 292 7.65 -8.48 -5.60
N ASN A 293 7.42 -9.70 -6.09
CA ASN A 293 7.23 -10.95 -5.37
C ASN A 293 8.23 -11.96 -5.97
N TYR A 294 9.28 -12.28 -5.22
CA TYR A 294 10.32 -13.20 -5.66
C TYR A 294 10.03 -14.62 -5.18
N ILE A 295 10.16 -15.57 -6.09
CA ILE A 295 10.08 -17.00 -5.77
C ILE A 295 11.49 -17.57 -5.93
N ALA A 296 12.07 -18.03 -4.83
CA ALA A 296 13.41 -18.59 -4.80
C ALA A 296 13.34 -20.13 -4.62
N SER A 297 14.04 -20.86 -5.47
CA SER A 297 14.08 -22.33 -5.43
C SER A 297 14.75 -22.82 -4.15
N THR A 298 14.19 -23.86 -3.53
CA THR A 298 14.81 -24.56 -2.39
C THR A 298 15.50 -25.85 -2.80
N LYS A 299 15.59 -26.14 -4.11
CA LYS A 299 16.07 -27.42 -4.66
C LYS A 299 17.40 -27.32 -5.39
N GLU A 300 17.70 -26.14 -5.92
CA GLU A 300 18.92 -25.89 -6.69
C GLU A 300 19.37 -24.44 -6.49
N SER A 301 20.68 -24.23 -6.54
CA SER A 301 21.30 -22.90 -6.46
C SER A 301 22.69 -22.94 -7.07
N HIS A 302 23.17 -21.79 -7.55
CA HIS A 302 24.59 -21.64 -7.86
C HIS A 302 25.42 -21.52 -6.58
N ASP A 303 26.71 -21.83 -6.69
CA ASP A 303 27.67 -21.56 -5.63
C ASP A 303 27.86 -20.04 -5.48
N MET A 304 27.60 -19.52 -4.27
CA MET A 304 27.70 -18.09 -3.94
C MET A 304 28.91 -17.77 -3.04
N SER A 305 29.79 -18.73 -2.78
CA SER A 305 30.91 -18.64 -1.83
C SER A 305 31.81 -17.43 -2.04
N GLU A 306 32.18 -17.12 -3.29
CA GLU A 306 33.01 -15.94 -3.61
C GLU A 306 32.28 -14.63 -3.32
N THR A 307 31.01 -14.54 -3.72
CA THR A 307 30.16 -13.38 -3.46
C THR A 307 30.00 -13.16 -1.96
N ILE A 308 29.81 -14.23 -1.19
CA ILE A 308 29.68 -14.18 0.27
C ILE A 308 30.95 -13.62 0.90
N ARG A 309 32.13 -14.13 0.52
CA ARG A 309 33.42 -13.59 1.00
C ARG A 309 33.63 -12.13 0.63
N LYS A 310 33.24 -11.73 -0.59
CA LYS A 310 33.47 -10.38 -1.11
C LYS A 310 32.53 -9.33 -0.51
N LYS A 311 31.25 -9.66 -0.38
CA LYS A 311 30.22 -8.74 0.11
C LYS A 311 30.10 -8.77 1.63
N GLY A 312 30.46 -9.90 2.25
CA GLY A 312 30.10 -10.22 3.61
C GLY A 312 28.61 -10.56 3.71
N VAL A 313 28.30 -11.77 4.18
CA VAL A 313 26.94 -12.17 4.54
C VAL A 313 26.90 -12.63 5.98
N ALA A 314 25.88 -12.21 6.72
CA ALA A 314 25.67 -12.65 8.09
C ALA A 314 24.24 -13.11 8.36
N LEU A 315 24.11 -14.07 9.27
CA LEU A 315 22.88 -14.36 9.98
C LEU A 315 22.94 -13.69 11.36
N ILE A 316 21.89 -12.95 11.71
CA ILE A 316 21.64 -12.49 13.07
C ILE A 316 20.39 -13.22 13.56
N TYR A 317 20.56 -14.10 14.54
CA TYR A 317 19.50 -14.90 15.14
C TYR A 317 19.25 -14.42 16.57
N HIS A 318 18.03 -13.99 16.92
CA HIS A 318 17.66 -13.74 18.31
C HIS A 318 17.07 -15.00 18.96
N PHE A 319 17.76 -15.50 20.00
CA PHE A 319 17.44 -16.74 20.70
C PHE A 319 16.95 -16.47 22.13
N PHE A 320 15.67 -16.74 22.36
CA PHE A 320 14.97 -16.54 23.63
C PHE A 320 14.47 -17.85 24.26
N PHE A 321 13.86 -18.76 23.50
CA PHE A 321 13.22 -19.99 23.98
C PHE A 321 14.17 -21.18 23.91
N GLU A 322 14.58 -21.70 25.07
CA GLU A 322 15.51 -22.83 25.17
C GLU A 322 15.00 -24.11 24.48
N ASP A 323 13.70 -24.34 24.50
CA ASP A 323 13.09 -25.52 23.88
C ASP A 323 13.08 -25.46 22.34
N LEU A 324 13.52 -24.36 21.74
CA LEU A 324 13.69 -24.18 20.29
C LEU A 324 15.16 -24.25 19.84
N LEU A 325 16.06 -24.78 20.68
CA LEU A 325 17.48 -24.93 20.32
C LEU A 325 17.68 -25.75 19.04
N ASP A 326 16.99 -26.89 18.90
CA ASP A 326 17.13 -27.75 17.72
C ASP A 326 16.66 -27.04 16.44
N GLU A 327 15.57 -26.27 16.53
CA GLU A 327 15.06 -25.44 15.43
C GLU A 327 16.06 -24.32 15.06
N CYS A 328 16.66 -23.70 16.08
CA CYS A 328 17.72 -22.69 15.89
C CYS A 328 18.94 -23.28 15.16
N LEU A 329 19.44 -24.44 15.60
CA LEU A 329 20.57 -25.12 14.95
C LEU A 329 20.21 -25.52 13.51
N HIS A 330 19.01 -26.06 13.29
CA HIS A 330 18.54 -26.47 11.98
C HIS A 330 18.56 -25.31 10.97
N TYR A 331 17.89 -24.19 11.30
CA TYR A 331 17.82 -23.06 10.38
C TYR A 331 19.12 -22.28 10.29
N ALA A 332 19.90 -22.16 11.37
CA ALA A 332 21.23 -21.57 11.28
C ALA A 332 22.16 -22.38 10.36
N GLY A 333 21.99 -23.70 10.30
CA GLY A 333 22.71 -24.60 9.40
C GLY A 333 22.39 -24.40 7.91
N SER A 334 21.35 -23.64 7.57
CA SER A 334 21.07 -23.23 6.19
C SER A 334 22.10 -22.24 5.63
N MET A 335 22.88 -21.58 6.48
CA MET A 335 23.86 -20.60 6.02
C MET A 335 25.09 -21.29 5.41
N PRO A 336 25.59 -20.85 4.24
CA PRO A 336 26.86 -21.30 3.68
C PRO A 336 28.01 -21.08 4.66
N GLU A 337 29.05 -21.92 4.62
CA GLU A 337 30.16 -21.90 5.59
C GLU A 337 30.93 -20.56 5.63
N GLU A 338 30.95 -19.82 4.52
CA GLU A 338 31.57 -18.50 4.44
C GLU A 338 30.81 -17.38 5.14
N ALA A 339 29.55 -17.60 5.50
CA ALA A 339 28.74 -16.61 6.19
C ALA A 339 29.04 -16.63 7.70
N ASP A 340 28.99 -15.44 8.32
CA ASP A 340 29.13 -15.31 9.77
C ASP A 340 27.78 -15.48 10.45
N ILE A 341 27.76 -16.09 11.65
CA ILE A 341 26.53 -16.28 12.44
C ILE A 341 26.67 -15.55 13.78
N TYR A 342 25.72 -14.67 14.05
CA TYR A 342 25.60 -13.96 15.32
C TYR A 342 24.32 -14.38 16.02
N ILE A 343 24.44 -14.78 17.28
CA ILE A 343 23.28 -15.19 18.08
C ILE A 343 23.16 -14.24 19.26
N THR A 344 22.02 -13.59 19.41
CA THR A 344 21.74 -12.73 20.58
C THR A 344 20.91 -13.50 21.59
N THR A 345 21.22 -13.37 22.89
CA THR A 345 20.43 -14.01 23.96
C THR A 345 20.46 -13.21 25.26
N GLY A 346 19.47 -13.42 26.13
CA GLY A 346 19.25 -12.62 27.34
C GLY A 346 19.95 -13.08 28.62
N SER A 347 20.68 -14.20 28.60
CA SER A 347 21.27 -14.77 29.83
C SER A 347 22.61 -15.46 29.59
N GLN A 348 23.50 -15.40 30.59
CA GLN A 348 24.81 -16.05 30.54
C GLN A 348 24.73 -17.58 30.44
N GLU A 349 23.68 -18.20 30.98
CA GLU A 349 23.41 -19.64 30.89
C GLU A 349 23.12 -20.06 29.45
N LYS A 350 22.08 -19.46 28.82
CA LYS A 350 21.80 -19.66 27.39
C LYS A 350 23.00 -19.36 26.49
N LYS A 351 23.80 -18.34 26.84
CA LYS A 351 25.04 -18.05 26.09
C LYS A 351 26.00 -19.23 26.08
N ARG A 352 26.29 -19.85 27.23
CA ARG A 352 27.18 -21.03 27.31
C ARG A 352 26.59 -22.22 26.56
N MET A 353 25.27 -22.43 26.67
CA MET A 353 24.56 -23.48 25.96
C MET A 353 24.70 -23.32 24.43
N LEU A 354 24.50 -22.11 23.92
CA LEU A 354 24.66 -21.79 22.50
C LEU A 354 26.12 -21.93 22.04
N GLU A 355 27.09 -21.45 22.82
CA GLU A 355 28.52 -21.59 22.48
C GLU A 355 28.94 -23.05 22.36
N GLU A 356 28.43 -23.94 23.21
CA GLU A 356 28.69 -25.37 23.10
C GLU A 356 27.95 -26.00 21.91
N ALA A 357 26.67 -25.67 21.72
CA ALA A 357 25.85 -26.23 20.64
C ALA A 357 26.39 -25.87 19.24
N PHE A 358 26.93 -24.67 19.07
CA PHE A 358 27.47 -24.18 17.80
C PHE A 358 28.94 -24.52 17.57
N ARG A 359 29.61 -25.25 18.48
CA ARG A 359 31.04 -25.56 18.40
C ARG A 359 31.44 -26.34 17.15
N CYS A 360 30.53 -27.15 16.61
CA CYS A 360 30.75 -27.98 15.42
C CYS A 360 30.27 -27.31 14.13
N PHE A 361 29.77 -26.07 14.17
CA PHE A 361 29.37 -25.37 12.95
C PHE A 361 30.62 -24.97 12.15
N PRO A 362 30.59 -25.09 10.82
CA PRO A 362 31.70 -24.65 9.98
C PRO A 362 31.83 -23.12 9.93
N ASN A 363 30.73 -22.41 10.22
CA ASN A 363 30.67 -20.96 10.25
C ASN A 363 31.44 -20.36 11.42
N ARG A 364 31.85 -19.10 11.28
CA ARG A 364 32.26 -18.30 12.43
C ARG A 364 31.03 -17.86 13.22
N VAL A 365 30.89 -18.42 14.42
CA VAL A 365 29.74 -18.13 15.31
C VAL A 365 30.15 -17.20 16.46
N SER A 366 29.28 -16.25 16.83
CA SER A 366 29.48 -15.38 18.00
C SER A 366 28.18 -15.16 18.78
N VAL A 367 28.24 -15.40 20.09
CA VAL A 367 27.07 -15.25 20.98
C VAL A 367 27.16 -13.96 21.80
N ILE A 368 26.13 -13.13 21.67
CA ILE A 368 26.04 -11.77 22.19
C ILE A 368 24.99 -11.73 23.29
N LEU A 369 25.36 -11.19 24.44
CA LEU A 369 24.42 -10.96 25.54
C LEU A 369 23.66 -9.65 25.29
N VAL A 370 22.34 -9.68 25.42
CA VAL A 370 21.46 -8.51 25.27
C VAL A 370 20.53 -8.39 26.48
N GLU A 371 20.01 -7.19 26.75
CA GLU A 371 18.99 -7.03 27.78
C GLU A 371 17.66 -7.65 27.36
N ASN A 372 16.92 -8.23 28.31
CA ASN A 372 15.58 -8.74 28.09
C ASN A 372 14.55 -7.59 28.06
N ARG A 373 14.71 -6.68 27.10
CA ARG A 373 13.89 -5.48 26.93
C ARG A 373 13.80 -5.10 25.46
N GLY A 374 12.60 -5.01 24.90
CA GLY A 374 12.38 -4.67 23.48
C GLY A 374 12.42 -5.86 22.50
N ARG A 375 12.63 -7.08 23.02
CA ARG A 375 12.60 -8.36 22.28
C ARG A 375 13.57 -8.39 21.09
N ASP A 376 13.17 -9.03 20.00
CA ASP A 376 13.90 -9.16 18.75
C ASP A 376 14.33 -7.79 18.17
N VAL A 377 13.48 -6.76 18.29
CA VAL A 377 13.75 -5.44 17.71
C VAL A 377 14.95 -4.76 18.36
N SER A 378 15.04 -4.74 19.69
CA SER A 378 16.20 -4.15 20.40
C SER A 378 17.43 -5.04 20.29
N ALA A 379 17.26 -6.37 20.22
CA ALA A 379 18.35 -7.29 19.94
C ALA A 379 19.04 -6.96 18.61
N LEU A 380 18.27 -6.59 17.57
CA LEU A 380 18.81 -6.11 16.30
C LEU A 380 19.39 -4.69 16.40
N LEU A 381 18.59 -3.72 16.83
CA LEU A 381 18.94 -2.30 16.73
C LEU A 381 19.95 -1.81 17.77
N VAL A 382 20.04 -2.48 18.92
CA VAL A 382 20.99 -2.16 20.00
C VAL A 382 22.06 -3.23 20.06
N GLY A 383 21.65 -4.49 20.26
CA GLY A 383 22.58 -5.62 20.46
C GLY A 383 23.48 -5.89 19.24
N ALA A 384 22.94 -5.77 18.03
CA ALA A 384 23.66 -6.04 16.80
C ALA A 384 24.07 -4.79 16.00
N LYS A 385 23.90 -3.57 16.54
CA LYS A 385 24.20 -2.30 15.86
C LYS A 385 25.61 -2.28 15.24
N SER A 386 26.61 -2.73 15.99
CA SER A 386 28.02 -2.73 15.55
C SER A 386 28.36 -3.79 14.48
N ILE A 387 27.45 -4.72 14.21
CA ILE A 387 27.64 -5.83 13.27
C ILE A 387 27.19 -5.41 11.88
N VAL A 388 26.04 -4.74 11.79
CA VAL A 388 25.37 -4.43 10.53
C VAL A 388 26.26 -3.76 9.47
N PRO A 389 27.08 -2.73 9.81
CA PRO A 389 27.91 -2.06 8.81
C PRO A 389 29.00 -2.93 8.18
N LYS A 390 29.31 -4.11 8.76
CA LYS A 390 30.39 -5.00 8.30
C LYS A 390 29.99 -5.89 7.12
N TYR A 391 28.69 -6.01 6.84
CA TYR A 391 28.15 -6.96 5.86
C TYR A 391 27.40 -6.23 4.75
N GLY A 392 27.40 -6.80 3.56
CA GLY A 392 26.57 -6.34 2.45
C GLY A 392 25.12 -6.81 2.60
N TYR A 393 24.93 -8.06 3.02
CA TYR A 393 23.63 -8.72 3.18
C TYR A 393 23.50 -9.37 4.54
N ILE A 394 22.32 -9.23 5.15
CA ILE A 394 22.03 -9.78 6.47
C ILE A 394 20.68 -10.45 6.45
N CYS A 395 20.64 -11.68 6.97
CA CYS A 395 19.42 -12.36 7.38
C CYS A 395 19.18 -12.07 8.86
N PHE A 396 18.04 -11.49 9.21
CA PHE A 396 17.62 -11.36 10.58
C PHE A 396 16.41 -12.24 10.85
N VAL A 397 16.53 -13.10 11.86
CA VAL A 397 15.45 -13.98 12.32
C VAL A 397 15.46 -14.06 13.85
N HIS A 398 14.39 -14.60 14.41
CA HIS A 398 14.30 -14.86 15.84
C HIS A 398 13.47 -16.12 16.08
N ASP A 399 13.63 -16.76 17.24
CA ASP A 399 12.73 -17.85 17.59
C ASP A 399 11.31 -17.34 17.86
N LYS A 400 10.30 -18.09 17.41
CA LYS A 400 8.91 -17.59 17.38
C LYS A 400 7.95 -18.56 18.04
N LYS A 401 7.59 -18.26 19.29
CA LYS A 401 6.60 -19.02 20.05
C LYS A 401 5.48 -18.14 20.56
N VAL A 402 4.27 -18.37 20.07
CA VAL A 402 3.08 -17.60 20.45
C VAL A 402 2.29 -18.35 21.53
N ALA A 403 2.80 -18.30 22.77
CA ALA A 403 2.38 -19.17 23.86
C ALA A 403 0.90 -18.99 24.30
N TYR A 404 0.28 -17.85 24.02
CA TYR A 404 -1.11 -17.55 24.43
C TYR A 404 -2.18 -18.08 23.46
N LEU A 405 -1.83 -18.43 22.22
CA LEU A 405 -2.80 -18.92 21.24
C LEU A 405 -3.17 -20.39 21.49
N ARG A 406 -4.45 -20.71 21.28
CA ARG A 406 -4.99 -22.08 21.35
C ARG A 406 -5.93 -22.34 20.16
N PRO A 407 -5.75 -23.45 19.41
CA PRO A 407 -4.64 -24.40 19.50
C PRO A 407 -3.28 -23.75 19.15
N GLN A 408 -2.20 -24.26 19.74
CA GLN A 408 -0.83 -23.74 19.55
C GLN A 408 -0.34 -23.85 18.10
N SER A 409 -0.94 -24.74 17.31
CA SER A 409 -0.65 -24.91 15.88
C SER A 409 -0.78 -23.61 15.09
N GLN A 410 -1.67 -22.70 15.49
CA GLN A 410 -1.82 -21.40 14.81
C GLN A 410 -0.53 -20.57 14.82
N GLY A 411 0.11 -20.48 15.99
CA GLY A 411 1.39 -19.78 16.17
C GLY A 411 2.56 -20.54 15.54
N ALA A 412 2.57 -21.87 15.66
CA ALA A 412 3.57 -22.71 15.02
C ALA A 412 3.56 -22.57 13.48
N SER A 413 2.37 -22.56 12.86
CA SER A 413 2.23 -22.31 11.42
C SER A 413 2.70 -20.90 11.01
N TRP A 414 2.62 -19.91 11.90
CA TRP A 414 3.19 -18.60 11.61
C TRP A 414 4.72 -18.61 11.65
N SER A 415 5.33 -19.29 12.62
CA SER A 415 6.78 -19.53 12.66
C SER A 415 7.25 -20.27 11.39
N TYR A 416 6.56 -21.36 11.04
CA TYR A 416 6.82 -22.15 9.84
C TYR A 416 6.80 -21.27 8.57
N LYS A 417 5.75 -20.45 8.37
CA LYS A 417 5.70 -19.53 7.22
C LYS A 417 6.88 -18.56 7.19
N CYS A 418 7.35 -18.06 8.33
CA CYS A 418 8.50 -17.17 8.38
C CYS A 418 9.79 -17.90 7.96
N PHE A 419 10.15 -18.99 8.66
CA PHE A 419 11.41 -19.69 8.41
C PHE A 419 11.48 -20.34 7.02
N GLU A 420 10.41 -20.99 6.57
CA GLU A 420 10.40 -21.72 5.30
C GLU A 420 10.48 -20.80 4.06
N ASN A 421 10.24 -19.51 4.23
CA ASN A 421 10.40 -18.51 3.16
C ASN A 421 11.67 -17.67 3.30
N ILE A 422 12.31 -17.65 4.48
CA ILE A 422 13.48 -16.78 4.76
C ILE A 422 14.79 -17.57 4.85
N LEU A 423 14.78 -18.74 5.50
CA LEU A 423 15.99 -19.44 5.95
C LEU A 423 15.89 -20.98 5.86
N LYS A 424 15.00 -21.50 5.01
CA LYS A 424 14.72 -22.94 4.89
C LYS A 424 15.94 -23.85 4.74
N ASN A 425 16.81 -23.55 3.77
CA ASN A 425 17.99 -24.35 3.46
C ASN A 425 19.03 -23.53 2.67
N GLN A 426 20.20 -24.12 2.43
CA GLN A 426 21.31 -23.47 1.74
C GLN A 426 20.98 -23.05 0.30
N HIS A 427 20.15 -23.82 -0.41
CA HIS A 427 19.72 -23.44 -1.77
C HIS A 427 18.91 -22.14 -1.76
N LEU A 428 17.96 -22.03 -0.84
CA LEU A 428 17.18 -20.80 -0.66
C LEU A 428 18.10 -19.62 -0.35
N VAL A 429 19.01 -19.78 0.62
CA VAL A 429 19.95 -18.72 1.03
C VAL A 429 20.81 -18.24 -0.12
N ASN A 430 21.42 -19.16 -0.88
CA ASN A 430 22.21 -18.83 -2.06
C ASN A 430 21.38 -18.07 -3.11
N ASN A 431 20.14 -18.51 -3.36
CA ASN A 431 19.25 -17.85 -4.29
C ASN A 431 18.83 -16.45 -3.83
N VAL A 432 18.62 -16.23 -2.52
CA VAL A 432 18.35 -14.90 -1.95
C VAL A 432 19.55 -13.97 -2.13
N ILE A 433 20.77 -14.45 -1.88
CA ILE A 433 21.99 -13.65 -2.10
C ILE A 433 22.12 -13.29 -3.59
N ARG A 434 21.86 -14.23 -4.50
CA ARG A 434 21.82 -13.97 -5.94
C ARG A 434 20.78 -12.91 -6.32
N LEU A 435 19.58 -12.96 -5.73
CA LEU A 435 18.53 -11.96 -5.98
C LEU A 435 19.02 -10.54 -5.64
N PHE A 436 19.76 -10.34 -4.54
CA PHE A 436 20.34 -9.04 -4.22
C PHE A 436 21.44 -8.59 -5.20
N GLU A 437 22.22 -9.51 -5.77
CA GLU A 437 23.23 -9.15 -6.79
C GLU A 437 22.58 -8.79 -8.13
N GLU A 438 21.55 -9.52 -8.55
CA GLU A 438 20.83 -9.28 -9.81
C GLU A 438 19.93 -8.04 -9.77
N ASN A 439 19.59 -7.59 -8.55
CA ASN A 439 18.72 -6.45 -8.29
C ASN A 439 19.42 -5.42 -7.38
N PRO A 440 20.21 -4.50 -7.94
CA PRO A 440 20.98 -3.52 -7.15
C PRO A 440 20.12 -2.64 -6.24
N ARG A 441 18.86 -2.39 -6.62
CA ARG A 441 17.88 -1.60 -5.87
C ARG A 441 17.02 -2.42 -4.91
N LEU A 442 17.16 -3.75 -4.86
CA LEU A 442 16.50 -4.55 -3.83
C LEU A 442 17.18 -4.30 -2.47
N GLY A 443 16.40 -3.83 -1.50
CA GLY A 443 16.88 -3.44 -0.17
C GLY A 443 16.37 -4.32 0.96
N LEU A 444 15.15 -4.83 0.84
CA LEU A 444 14.47 -5.58 1.88
C LEU A 444 13.64 -6.71 1.25
N LEU A 445 13.82 -7.94 1.74
CA LEU A 445 13.01 -9.10 1.42
C LEU A 445 12.32 -9.60 2.68
N THR A 446 11.00 -9.66 2.64
CA THR A 446 10.17 -10.13 3.74
C THR A 446 9.21 -11.21 3.26
N THR A 447 8.67 -12.03 4.15
CA THR A 447 7.50 -12.86 3.82
C THR A 447 6.27 -11.99 3.57
N ALA A 448 5.30 -12.51 2.83
CA ALA A 448 3.96 -11.92 2.76
C ALA A 448 3.28 -11.92 4.14
N PRO A 449 2.32 -11.01 4.39
CA PRO A 449 1.52 -11.00 5.60
C PRO A 449 0.91 -12.37 5.92
N PRO A 450 0.74 -12.71 7.21
CA PRO A 450 -0.02 -13.90 7.58
C PRO A 450 -1.50 -13.70 7.24
N ASN A 451 -2.17 -14.78 6.86
CA ASN A 451 -3.56 -14.75 6.40
C ASN A 451 -4.34 -16.01 6.82
N HIS A 452 -3.92 -16.66 7.91
CA HIS A 452 -4.53 -17.88 8.44
C HIS A 452 -4.98 -17.72 9.89
N ALA A 453 -6.03 -18.45 10.27
CA ALA A 453 -6.54 -18.51 11.64
C ALA A 453 -6.74 -17.12 12.27
N VAL A 454 -6.28 -16.86 13.49
CA VAL A 454 -6.36 -15.54 14.14
C VAL A 454 -5.60 -14.42 13.40
N TYR A 455 -4.71 -14.76 12.46
CA TYR A 455 -3.97 -13.80 11.65
C TYR A 455 -4.64 -13.47 10.32
N TYR A 456 -5.75 -14.15 9.98
CA TYR A 456 -6.56 -13.84 8.79
C TYR A 456 -6.79 -12.34 8.54
N PRO A 457 -7.20 -11.52 9.54
CA PRO A 457 -7.48 -10.10 9.30
C PRO A 457 -6.24 -9.25 8.98
N THR A 458 -5.02 -9.77 9.14
CA THR A 458 -3.80 -8.96 8.91
C THR A 458 -3.74 -8.42 7.47
N LEU A 459 -4.21 -9.21 6.50
CA LEU A 459 -4.34 -8.76 5.12
C LEU A 459 -5.53 -7.80 5.01
N GLY A 460 -5.26 -6.52 4.74
CA GLY A 460 -6.22 -5.41 4.81
C GLY A 460 -6.24 -4.66 6.15
N TYR A 461 -5.50 -5.13 7.17
CA TYR A 461 -5.35 -4.45 8.47
C TYR A 461 -3.88 -4.39 8.92
N GLU A 462 -2.95 -4.27 7.96
CA GLU A 462 -1.51 -4.32 8.17
C GLU A 462 -1.02 -3.20 9.10
N TRP A 463 -1.66 -2.03 9.04
CA TRP A 463 -1.34 -0.90 9.91
C TRP A 463 -1.71 -1.16 11.38
N ALA A 464 -2.81 -1.88 11.62
CA ALA A 464 -3.43 -2.01 12.93
C ALA A 464 -3.42 -0.67 13.70
N ALA A 465 -2.92 -0.64 14.94
CA ALA A 465 -2.83 0.60 15.73
C ALA A 465 -1.55 1.43 15.51
N ASN A 466 -0.75 1.17 14.46
CA ASN A 466 0.62 1.67 14.36
C ASN A 466 0.85 2.82 13.37
N PHE A 467 -0.13 3.21 12.56
CA PHE A 467 0.07 4.25 11.54
C PHE A 467 0.64 5.55 12.13
N ASP A 468 0.04 6.08 13.20
CA ASP A 468 0.49 7.31 13.84
C ASP A 468 1.88 7.18 14.46
N ASN A 469 2.20 6.01 15.03
CA ASN A 469 3.52 5.74 15.58
C ASN A 469 4.58 5.68 14.47
N VAL A 470 4.25 5.09 13.33
CA VAL A 470 5.11 5.06 12.14
C VAL A 470 5.30 6.47 11.59
N LYS A 471 4.26 7.30 11.52
CA LYS A 471 4.38 8.71 11.10
C LYS A 471 5.31 9.52 12.02
N LYS A 472 5.20 9.33 13.33
CA LYS A 472 6.10 9.96 14.32
C LYS A 472 7.55 9.50 14.13
N LEU A 473 7.76 8.19 13.95
CA LEU A 473 9.08 7.61 13.74
C LEU A 473 9.69 8.04 12.39
N ALA A 474 8.91 8.06 11.32
CA ALA A 474 9.33 8.55 10.01
C ALA A 474 9.81 10.00 10.08
N LYS A 475 9.13 10.86 10.85
CA LYS A 475 9.59 12.23 11.10
C LYS A 475 10.91 12.25 11.87
N LYS A 476 11.08 11.42 12.90
CA LYS A 476 12.33 11.29 13.68
C LYS A 476 13.49 10.89 12.76
N LEU A 477 13.25 9.92 11.89
CA LEU A 477 14.23 9.39 10.93
C LEU A 477 14.32 10.21 9.63
N ASN A 478 13.73 11.41 9.58
CA ASN A 478 13.77 12.29 8.40
C ASN A 478 13.38 11.59 7.08
N ILE A 479 12.30 10.80 7.10
CA ILE A 479 11.75 10.08 5.95
C ILE A 479 10.71 10.97 5.25
N HIS A 480 10.88 11.17 3.95
CA HIS A 480 10.11 12.01 3.05
C HIS A 480 9.27 11.22 2.04
N VAL A 481 9.60 9.94 1.79
CA VAL A 481 8.81 9.11 0.88
C VAL A 481 7.33 9.05 1.30
N PRO A 482 6.39 8.92 0.35
CA PRO A 482 4.97 8.94 0.67
C PRO A 482 4.53 7.79 1.57
N ILE A 483 3.92 8.12 2.72
CA ILE A 483 3.29 7.17 3.66
C ILE A 483 1.80 7.48 3.73
N SER A 484 0.95 6.50 3.43
CA SER A 484 -0.52 6.63 3.40
C SER A 484 -1.18 5.59 4.31
N PRO A 485 -2.24 5.94 5.06
CA PRO A 485 -3.00 4.97 5.85
C PRO A 485 -3.82 4.01 4.96
N ASP A 486 -4.12 4.44 3.72
CA ASP A 486 -4.94 3.69 2.77
C ASP A 486 -4.12 2.71 1.91
N LYS A 487 -2.81 2.64 2.12
CA LYS A 487 -1.89 1.77 1.37
C LYS A 487 -1.10 0.90 2.32
N GLU A 488 -0.99 -0.39 2.01
CA GLU A 488 -0.33 -1.34 2.88
C GLU A 488 1.19 -1.13 2.94
N PRO A 489 1.83 -1.26 4.11
CA PRO A 489 3.28 -1.26 4.22
C PRO A 489 3.85 -2.61 3.76
N ILE A 490 4.97 -2.60 3.03
CA ILE A 490 5.66 -3.83 2.61
C ILE A 490 6.63 -4.27 3.72
N ALA A 491 6.06 -4.55 4.88
CA ALA A 491 6.79 -4.71 6.13
C ALA A 491 6.99 -6.18 6.55
N PRO A 492 8.05 -6.49 7.30
CA PRO A 492 8.24 -7.78 7.94
C PRO A 492 7.34 -7.95 9.16
N LEU A 493 6.05 -8.22 8.95
CA LEU A 493 4.99 -8.40 9.98
C LEU A 493 5.17 -9.64 10.89
N GLY A 494 6.41 -10.06 11.11
CA GLY A 494 6.85 -11.06 12.06
C GLY A 494 8.34 -10.96 12.37
N SER A 495 8.97 -9.80 12.11
CA SER A 495 10.39 -9.49 12.34
C SER A 495 11.42 -10.49 11.79
N MET A 496 11.12 -11.18 10.69
CA MET A 496 12.08 -12.04 9.99
C MET A 496 12.22 -11.61 8.54
N PHE A 497 13.44 -11.26 8.13
CA PHE A 497 13.70 -10.65 6.83
C PHE A 497 15.17 -10.70 6.44
N TRP A 498 15.40 -10.57 5.14
CA TRP A 498 16.72 -10.24 4.60
C TRP A 498 16.80 -8.78 4.25
N PHE A 499 17.96 -8.16 4.45
CA PHE A 499 18.18 -6.79 4.02
C PHE A 499 19.60 -6.55 3.54
N ARG A 500 19.72 -5.57 2.64
CA ARG A 500 20.99 -4.94 2.30
C ARG A 500 21.32 -3.92 3.39
N SER A 501 22.48 -4.01 4.01
CA SER A 501 22.82 -3.16 5.17
C SER A 501 22.68 -1.66 4.87
N LYS A 502 23.05 -1.22 3.66
CA LYS A 502 22.88 0.17 3.21
C LYS A 502 21.43 0.63 3.15
N ALA A 503 20.48 -0.27 2.86
CA ALA A 503 19.07 0.07 2.76
C ALA A 503 18.48 0.46 4.12
N LEU A 504 18.97 -0.13 5.20
CA LEU A 504 18.48 0.15 6.56
C LEU A 504 19.42 1.05 7.36
N GLN A 505 20.51 1.54 6.77
CA GLN A 505 21.55 2.29 7.48
C GLN A 505 20.97 3.44 8.32
N ARG A 506 20.02 4.21 7.76
CA ARG A 506 19.40 5.33 8.48
C ARG A 506 18.70 4.92 9.78
N LEU A 507 18.14 3.71 9.84
CA LEU A 507 17.54 3.19 11.06
C LEU A 507 18.60 2.80 12.10
N PHE A 508 19.77 2.31 11.67
CA PHE A 508 20.89 1.93 12.55
C PHE A 508 21.76 3.12 12.98
N ASP A 509 21.77 4.20 12.21
CA ASP A 509 22.48 5.44 12.54
C ASP A 509 21.83 6.20 13.71
N GLU A 510 20.56 5.92 14.01
CA GLU A 510 19.89 6.42 15.20
C GLU A 510 20.51 5.82 16.49
N ASP A 511 20.61 6.64 17.54
CA ASP A 511 21.20 6.25 18.82
C ASP A 511 20.21 5.51 19.73
N TRP A 512 19.72 4.37 19.23
CA TRP A 512 18.88 3.46 20.00
C TRP A 512 19.60 2.95 21.25
N ASP A 513 18.88 2.96 22.36
CA ASP A 513 19.28 2.31 23.61
C ASP A 513 18.11 1.47 24.17
N TYR A 514 18.41 0.52 25.05
CA TYR A 514 17.38 -0.34 25.67
C TYR A 514 16.23 0.44 26.33
N PRO A 515 16.46 1.60 26.98
CA PRO A 515 15.41 2.44 27.53
C PRO A 515 14.35 2.96 26.54
N ASP A 516 14.67 3.03 25.24
CA ASP A 516 13.72 3.46 24.21
C ASP A 516 12.60 2.44 23.97
N PHE A 517 12.82 1.20 24.35
CA PHE A 517 11.86 0.11 24.21
C PHE A 517 11.08 -0.10 25.52
N PRO A 518 9.80 -0.47 25.48
CA PRO A 518 9.06 -0.74 26.72
C PRO A 518 9.61 -1.97 27.46
N PRO A 519 9.54 -1.99 28.80
CA PRO A 519 9.87 -3.18 29.59
C PRO A 519 8.85 -4.30 29.36
N GLU A 520 9.23 -5.53 29.70
CA GLU A 520 8.30 -6.66 29.69
C GLU A 520 7.31 -6.58 30.87
N PRO A 521 6.05 -7.05 30.69
CA PRO A 521 5.49 -7.62 29.47
C PRO A 521 5.13 -6.56 28.41
N LEU A 522 5.65 -6.72 27.19
CA LEU A 522 5.31 -5.85 26.06
C LEU A 522 3.83 -6.05 25.66
N LYS A 523 3.13 -4.95 25.38
CA LYS A 523 1.78 -4.99 24.80
C LYS A 523 1.83 -5.70 23.44
N GLY A 524 0.76 -6.46 23.12
CA GLY A 524 0.67 -7.25 21.89
C GLY A 524 0.62 -6.47 20.57
N ASP A 525 0.36 -5.15 20.61
CA ASP A 525 0.44 -4.26 19.45
C ASP A 525 0.52 -2.77 19.89
N GLY A 526 0.87 -1.87 18.97
CA GLY A 526 0.81 -0.42 19.16
C GLY A 526 2.00 0.18 19.90
N THR A 527 3.10 -0.56 20.04
CA THR A 527 4.35 -0.09 20.67
C THR A 527 5.35 0.40 19.63
N ILE A 528 6.46 1.02 20.08
CA ILE A 528 7.54 1.44 19.18
C ILE A 528 8.13 0.27 18.38
N SER A 529 8.17 -0.94 18.93
CA SER A 529 8.64 -2.15 18.24
C SER A 529 7.80 -2.46 17.00
N HIS A 530 6.47 -2.36 17.10
CA HIS A 530 5.53 -2.59 15.99
C HIS A 530 5.59 -1.47 14.95
N ALA A 531 5.90 -0.24 15.37
CA ALA A 531 6.16 0.86 14.46
C ALA A 531 7.49 0.68 13.70
N ILE A 532 8.55 0.24 14.38
CA ILE A 532 9.83 -0.08 13.78
C ILE A 532 9.67 -1.20 12.75
N GLU A 533 8.95 -2.28 13.09
CA GLU A 533 8.61 -3.37 12.17
C GLU A 533 8.11 -2.83 10.82
N ARG A 534 7.13 -1.91 10.84
CA ARG A 534 6.53 -1.31 9.63
C ARG A 534 7.45 -0.32 8.93
N VAL A 535 8.25 0.46 9.67
CA VAL A 535 9.07 1.52 9.10
C VAL A 535 10.25 1.01 8.27
N HIS A 536 10.73 -0.22 8.50
CA HIS A 536 11.86 -0.80 7.73
C HIS A 536 11.71 -0.62 6.22
N SER A 537 10.51 -0.86 5.71
CA SER A 537 10.18 -0.75 4.29
C SER A 537 10.37 0.67 3.74
N PHE A 538 9.90 1.68 4.47
CA PHE A 538 10.06 3.09 4.11
C PHE A 538 11.48 3.62 4.32
N VAL A 539 12.22 3.08 5.30
CA VAL A 539 13.66 3.36 5.47
C VAL A 539 14.42 2.87 4.25
N ALA A 540 14.17 1.62 3.82
CA ALA A 540 14.76 1.07 2.60
C ALA A 540 14.43 1.95 1.38
N GLN A 541 13.15 2.31 1.23
CA GLN A 541 12.69 3.16 0.14
C GLN A 541 13.43 4.50 0.11
N GLU A 542 13.57 5.16 1.25
CA GLU A 542 14.28 6.44 1.24
C GLU A 542 15.78 6.33 1.00
N ALA A 543 16.40 5.20 1.35
CA ALA A 543 17.78 4.93 0.96
C ALA A 543 17.93 4.64 -0.56
N GLY A 544 16.84 4.70 -1.34
CA GLY A 544 16.83 4.43 -2.77
C GLY A 544 16.76 2.94 -3.11
N TYR A 545 16.17 2.14 -2.22
CA TYR A 545 15.97 0.69 -2.41
C TYR A 545 14.51 0.29 -2.23
N TYR A 546 13.99 -0.66 -3.01
CA TYR A 546 12.63 -1.16 -2.78
C TYR A 546 12.59 -2.35 -1.81
N PRO A 547 11.48 -2.49 -1.07
CA PRO A 547 11.11 -3.74 -0.42
C PRO A 547 10.35 -4.67 -1.38
N ALA A 548 10.42 -5.97 -1.12
CA ALA A 548 9.70 -6.98 -1.89
C ALA A 548 9.30 -8.17 -1.00
N TRP A 549 8.37 -8.99 -1.50
CA TRP A 549 8.04 -10.27 -0.86
C TRP A 549 8.93 -11.39 -1.38
N LEU A 550 9.31 -12.30 -0.48
CA LEU A 550 10.05 -13.51 -0.76
C LEU A 550 9.19 -14.73 -0.45
N PHE A 551 9.20 -15.67 -1.38
CA PHE A 551 8.60 -16.99 -1.25
C PHE A 551 9.64 -18.06 -1.59
N SER A 552 9.62 -19.17 -0.87
CA SER A 552 10.14 -20.43 -1.41
C SER A 552 9.18 -21.00 -2.46
N ASP A 553 9.60 -21.99 -3.25
CA ASP A 553 8.70 -22.66 -4.19
C ASP A 553 7.49 -23.30 -3.51
N GLU A 554 7.68 -23.92 -2.33
CA GLU A 554 6.58 -24.44 -1.52
C GLU A 554 5.74 -23.33 -0.88
N GLY A 555 6.37 -22.26 -0.39
CA GLY A 555 5.67 -21.12 0.19
C GLY A 555 4.77 -20.41 -0.83
N ALA A 556 5.23 -20.27 -2.07
CA ALA A 556 4.45 -19.71 -3.17
C ALA A 556 3.25 -20.60 -3.50
N ALA A 557 3.42 -21.92 -3.56
CA ALA A 557 2.33 -22.86 -3.79
C ALA A 557 1.27 -22.80 -2.68
N LEU A 558 1.70 -22.72 -1.41
CA LEU A 558 0.82 -22.55 -0.26
C LEU A 558 0.02 -21.24 -0.34
N GLU A 559 0.71 -20.13 -0.61
CA GLU A 559 0.08 -18.82 -0.70
C GLU A 559 -0.95 -18.74 -1.82
N MET A 560 -0.61 -19.25 -3.01
CA MET A 560 -1.51 -19.29 -4.16
C MET A 560 -2.75 -20.14 -3.88
N THR A 561 -2.57 -21.28 -3.21
CA THR A 561 -3.69 -22.16 -2.80
C THR A 561 -4.61 -21.43 -1.83
N ASN A 562 -4.05 -20.83 -0.79
CA ASN A 562 -4.82 -20.14 0.25
C ASN A 562 -5.56 -18.91 -0.31
N ALA A 563 -4.87 -18.04 -1.04
CA ALA A 563 -5.46 -16.83 -1.62
C ALA A 563 -6.61 -17.19 -2.57
N THR A 564 -6.43 -18.19 -3.43
CA THR A 564 -7.47 -18.66 -4.36
C THR A 564 -8.66 -19.25 -3.60
N PHE A 565 -8.42 -20.07 -2.58
CA PHE A 565 -9.48 -20.66 -1.76
C PHE A 565 -10.33 -19.58 -1.07
N MET A 566 -9.67 -18.61 -0.43
CA MET A 566 -10.33 -17.51 0.28
C MET A 566 -11.13 -16.62 -0.67
N LEU A 567 -10.53 -16.17 -1.77
CA LEU A 567 -11.20 -15.30 -2.75
C LEU A 567 -12.39 -16.01 -3.39
N ARG A 568 -12.24 -17.28 -3.78
CA ARG A 568 -13.34 -18.07 -4.35
C ARG A 568 -14.49 -18.24 -3.35
N GLY A 569 -14.18 -18.48 -2.08
CA GLY A 569 -15.17 -18.60 -1.01
C GLY A 569 -15.98 -17.30 -0.83
N LEU A 570 -15.29 -16.16 -0.75
CA LEU A 570 -15.92 -14.84 -0.66
C LEU A 570 -16.80 -14.54 -1.88
N ASN A 571 -16.28 -14.76 -3.10
CA ASN A 571 -17.05 -14.54 -4.32
C ASN A 571 -18.29 -15.43 -4.37
N THR A 572 -18.21 -16.69 -3.92
CA THR A 572 -19.38 -17.59 -3.88
C THR A 572 -20.51 -17.02 -3.01
N ILE A 573 -20.17 -16.47 -1.84
CA ILE A 573 -21.15 -15.86 -0.93
C ILE A 573 -21.70 -14.57 -1.53
N LEU A 574 -20.82 -13.68 -2.02
CA LEU A 574 -21.22 -12.39 -2.58
C LEU A 574 -22.13 -12.55 -3.79
N PHE A 575 -21.80 -13.50 -4.68
CA PHE A 575 -22.53 -13.70 -5.92
C PHE A 575 -23.88 -14.38 -5.65
N SER A 576 -23.93 -15.36 -4.75
CA SER A 576 -25.21 -15.94 -4.31
C SER A 576 -26.09 -14.95 -3.56
N GLY A 577 -25.51 -13.93 -2.92
CA GLY A 577 -26.21 -12.81 -2.29
C GLY A 577 -26.63 -11.67 -3.23
N GLY A 578 -26.40 -11.78 -4.54
CA GLY A 578 -26.77 -10.75 -5.53
C GLY A 578 -25.79 -9.56 -5.61
N LEU A 579 -24.60 -9.67 -4.99
CA LEU A 579 -23.55 -8.65 -5.01
C LEU A 579 -22.42 -8.96 -6.02
N GLY A 580 -22.67 -9.88 -6.96
CA GLY A 580 -21.72 -10.18 -8.04
C GLY A 580 -21.54 -9.02 -9.02
N ASP A 581 -20.37 -8.97 -9.64
CA ASP A 581 -20.00 -8.03 -10.70
C ASP A 581 -18.92 -8.68 -11.58
N ASP A 582 -18.72 -8.14 -12.79
CA ASP A 582 -17.68 -8.59 -13.71
C ASP A 582 -16.29 -8.10 -13.25
N TYR A 583 -16.25 -7.05 -12.43
CA TYR A 583 -15.02 -6.45 -11.92
C TYR A 583 -14.94 -6.40 -10.39
N TYR A 584 -13.72 -6.48 -9.87
CA TYR A 584 -13.44 -6.47 -8.43
C TYR A 584 -13.93 -5.20 -7.73
N ASP A 585 -13.66 -4.04 -8.31
CA ASP A 585 -14.11 -2.72 -7.83
C ASP A 585 -15.64 -2.58 -7.91
N GLY A 586 -16.28 -3.17 -8.91
CA GLY A 586 -17.74 -3.28 -9.00
C GLY A 586 -18.35 -4.04 -7.82
N VAL A 587 -17.79 -5.22 -7.47
CA VAL A 587 -18.17 -5.98 -6.26
C VAL A 587 -17.96 -5.15 -5.00
N GLN A 588 -16.81 -4.47 -4.87
CA GLN A 588 -16.51 -3.63 -3.72
C GLN A 588 -17.51 -2.46 -3.58
N SER A 589 -17.84 -1.79 -4.69
CA SER A 589 -18.77 -0.66 -4.72
C SER A 589 -20.17 -1.08 -4.25
N LYS A 590 -20.68 -2.20 -4.78
CA LYS A 590 -21.96 -2.79 -4.35
C LYS A 590 -21.95 -3.15 -2.86
N LEU A 591 -20.89 -3.81 -2.40
CA LEU A 591 -20.75 -4.19 -0.99
C LEU A 591 -20.72 -2.95 -0.07
N ARG A 592 -19.95 -1.92 -0.43
CA ARG A 592 -19.92 -0.64 0.33
C ARG A 592 -21.30 -0.01 0.41
N LYS A 593 -22.01 0.08 -0.73
CA LYS A 593 -23.36 0.63 -0.77
C LYS A 593 -24.32 -0.13 0.15
N GLU A 594 -24.28 -1.47 0.14
CA GLU A 594 -25.12 -2.26 1.05
C GLU A 594 -24.73 -2.10 2.52
N MET A 595 -23.43 -2.05 2.83
CA MET A 595 -22.97 -1.75 4.18
C MET A 595 -23.44 -0.37 4.65
N ASP A 596 -23.42 0.63 3.78
CA ASP A 596 -23.88 1.98 4.08
C ASP A 596 -25.41 2.05 4.20
N ASN A 597 -26.17 1.28 3.39
CA ASN A 597 -27.61 1.10 3.57
C ASN A 597 -27.91 0.52 4.96
N ILE A 598 -27.20 -0.53 5.37
CA ILE A 598 -27.36 -1.14 6.70
C ILE A 598 -27.04 -0.13 7.82
N ARG A 599 -26.04 0.73 7.63
CA ARG A 599 -25.66 1.77 8.60
C ARG A 599 -26.65 2.93 8.68
N THR A 600 -27.32 3.25 7.58
CA THR A 600 -28.18 4.44 7.46
C THR A 600 -29.66 4.15 7.66
N GLN A 601 -30.09 2.88 7.57
CA GLN A 601 -31.45 2.50 7.93
C GLN A 601 -31.69 2.75 9.43
N ASN A 602 -32.46 3.80 9.75
CA ASN A 602 -33.09 4.01 11.07
C ASN A 602 -34.17 2.95 11.31
N VAL A 603 -33.78 1.69 11.43
CA VAL A 603 -34.69 0.70 12.02
C VAL A 603 -34.52 0.83 13.52
N ASN A 604 -35.53 1.36 14.20
CA ASN A 604 -35.59 1.29 15.65
C ASN A 604 -35.45 -0.17 16.07
N VAL A 605 -34.37 -0.48 16.80
CA VAL A 605 -34.23 -1.78 17.45
C VAL A 605 -35.40 -1.87 18.42
N ARG A 606 -36.39 -2.70 18.11
CA ARG A 606 -37.48 -2.97 19.04
C ARG A 606 -36.89 -3.75 20.22
N LEU A 607 -36.65 -3.05 21.32
CA LEU A 607 -36.16 -3.64 22.54
C LEU A 607 -37.29 -4.45 23.17
N THR A 608 -37.01 -5.72 23.45
CA THR A 608 -37.92 -6.65 24.14
C THR A 608 -37.14 -7.30 25.28
N PRO A 609 -36.81 -6.54 26.34
CA PRO A 609 -35.95 -6.99 27.42
C PRO A 609 -36.48 -8.28 28.05
N THR A 610 -35.68 -9.35 27.98
CA THR A 610 -36.04 -10.65 28.52
C THR A 610 -34.91 -11.17 29.42
N LEU A 611 -35.28 -11.73 30.57
CA LEU A 611 -34.35 -12.29 31.52
C LEU A 611 -34.62 -13.78 31.73
N TYR A 612 -33.62 -14.61 31.41
CA TYR A 612 -33.64 -16.06 31.64
C TYR A 612 -32.97 -16.37 32.98
N LEU A 613 -33.66 -17.14 33.82
CA LEU A 613 -33.21 -17.50 35.16
C LEU A 613 -32.72 -18.96 35.20
N ASP A 614 -31.53 -19.21 35.77
CA ASP A 614 -30.93 -20.55 35.87
C ASP A 614 -30.60 -20.91 37.33
N TRP A 615 -31.19 -21.99 37.84
CA TRP A 615 -30.95 -22.57 39.17
C TRP A 615 -29.99 -23.78 39.15
N GLY A 616 -29.26 -23.99 38.06
CA GLY A 616 -28.30 -25.10 37.88
C GLY A 616 -28.78 -26.19 36.91
N GLN A 617 -29.86 -25.94 36.17
CA GLN A 617 -30.41 -26.85 35.15
C GLN A 617 -30.21 -26.33 33.72
N GLY A 618 -29.67 -25.11 33.57
CA GLY A 618 -29.56 -24.40 32.30
C GLY A 618 -30.75 -23.46 32.04
N TYR A 619 -30.59 -22.58 31.06
CA TYR A 619 -31.63 -21.64 30.65
C TYR A 619 -32.80 -22.35 29.95
N SER A 620 -34.02 -21.92 30.23
CA SER A 620 -35.24 -22.47 29.63
C SER A 620 -36.30 -21.37 29.47
N GLU A 621 -37.08 -21.45 28.40
CA GLU A 621 -38.26 -20.58 28.14
C GLU A 621 -39.31 -20.63 29.26
N LYS A 622 -39.33 -21.70 30.07
CA LYS A 622 -40.26 -21.79 31.22
C LYS A 622 -39.87 -20.88 32.38
N ASN A 623 -38.64 -20.37 32.37
CA ASN A 623 -38.00 -19.65 33.46
C ASN A 623 -37.54 -18.26 32.98
N THR A 624 -38.44 -17.53 32.32
CA THR A 624 -38.19 -16.18 31.78
C THR A 624 -39.04 -15.13 32.47
N ILE A 625 -38.49 -13.92 32.57
CA ILE A 625 -39.22 -12.70 32.91
C ILE A 625 -39.11 -11.78 31.70
N HIS A 626 -40.25 -11.34 31.19
CA HIS A 626 -40.33 -10.35 30.12
C HIS A 626 -40.73 -9.01 30.71
N GLU A 627 -40.00 -7.96 30.36
CA GLU A 627 -40.29 -6.59 30.80
C GLU A 627 -40.40 -5.68 29.59
N ASP A 628 -41.20 -4.64 29.70
CA ASP A 628 -41.22 -3.58 28.72
C ASP A 628 -40.01 -2.66 28.89
N ASN A 629 -39.45 -2.18 27.78
CA ASN A 629 -38.41 -1.16 27.85
C ASN A 629 -39.02 0.15 28.35
N CYS A 630 -38.62 0.59 29.55
CA CYS A 630 -39.08 1.83 30.17
C CYS A 630 -38.27 3.07 29.74
N GLY A 631 -37.22 2.88 28.92
CA GLY A 631 -36.38 3.95 28.40
C GLY A 631 -37.04 4.73 27.25
N GLU A 632 -36.63 5.97 27.06
CA GLU A 632 -36.98 6.76 25.86
C GLU A 632 -36.39 6.12 24.57
N GLU A 633 -36.80 6.60 23.40
CA GLU A 633 -36.28 6.12 22.12
C GLU A 633 -34.75 6.19 22.07
N GLY A 634 -34.09 5.07 21.75
CA GLY A 634 -32.62 4.96 21.78
C GLY A 634 -32.02 4.69 23.16
N PHE A 635 -32.82 4.43 24.18
CA PHE A 635 -32.37 4.02 25.51
C PHE A 635 -33.03 2.71 25.96
N LEU A 636 -32.22 1.82 26.52
CA LEU A 636 -32.66 0.64 27.24
C LEU A 636 -32.72 0.98 28.73
N GLU A 637 -33.87 0.76 29.36
CA GLU A 637 -34.06 0.74 30.81
C GLU A 637 -35.05 -0.37 31.16
N ALA A 638 -34.57 -1.41 31.84
CA ALA A 638 -35.39 -2.53 32.28
C ALA A 638 -35.02 -2.93 33.71
N GLU A 639 -36.02 -3.25 34.52
CA GLU A 639 -35.88 -3.65 35.92
C GLU A 639 -36.66 -4.94 36.13
N PHE A 640 -35.98 -5.96 36.65
CA PHE A 640 -36.49 -7.32 36.81
C PHE A 640 -36.46 -7.70 38.29
N GLU A 641 -37.55 -8.27 38.78
CA GLU A 641 -37.66 -8.79 40.15
C GLU A 641 -37.98 -10.30 40.10
N TRP A 642 -37.26 -11.10 40.87
CA TRP A 642 -37.49 -12.56 40.93
C TRP A 642 -37.67 -13.10 42.35
N GLY A 643 -37.86 -12.21 43.33
CA GLY A 643 -38.38 -12.56 44.65
C GLY A 643 -37.33 -13.05 45.66
N ASP A 644 -37.82 -13.78 46.66
CA ASP A 644 -37.21 -13.99 47.98
C ASP A 644 -35.84 -14.71 47.95
N GLU A 645 -34.98 -14.46 48.95
CA GLU A 645 -33.58 -14.93 49.00
C GLU A 645 -33.42 -16.46 48.94
N ASP A 646 -34.48 -17.21 49.25
CA ASP A 646 -34.47 -18.66 49.37
C ASP A 646 -34.71 -19.41 48.04
N VAL A 647 -35.11 -18.73 46.96
CA VAL A 647 -35.36 -19.31 45.62
C VAL A 647 -34.61 -18.54 44.53
N MET A 648 -33.39 -18.08 44.84
CA MET A 648 -32.61 -17.23 43.94
C MET A 648 -31.92 -18.02 42.80
N PRO A 649 -31.94 -17.52 41.55
CA PRO A 649 -31.14 -18.10 40.47
C PRO A 649 -29.64 -18.02 40.75
N LEU A 650 -28.87 -18.98 40.24
CA LEU A 650 -27.39 -18.98 40.35
C LEU A 650 -26.75 -17.97 39.40
N ARG A 651 -27.40 -17.74 38.25
CA ARG A 651 -27.01 -16.79 37.21
C ARG A 651 -28.21 -16.44 36.34
N VAL A 652 -28.08 -15.37 35.57
CA VAL A 652 -29.12 -14.94 34.63
C VAL A 652 -28.52 -14.58 33.29
N ARG A 653 -29.31 -14.79 32.25
CA ARG A 653 -29.02 -14.33 30.89
C ARG A 653 -30.02 -13.25 30.52
N PHE A 654 -29.52 -12.08 30.18
CA PHE A 654 -30.29 -10.94 29.72
C PHE A 654 -30.22 -10.80 28.20
N ASP A 655 -31.39 -10.76 27.56
CA ASP A 655 -31.57 -10.64 26.13
C ASP A 655 -32.28 -9.31 25.83
N PRO A 656 -31.60 -8.31 25.23
CA PRO A 656 -32.21 -7.01 24.95
C PRO A 656 -33.26 -7.04 23.83
N CYS A 657 -33.11 -7.94 22.84
CA CYS A 657 -34.01 -8.14 21.70
C CYS A 657 -33.62 -9.41 20.92
N GLU A 658 -34.30 -9.70 19.80
CA GLU A 658 -33.98 -10.83 18.90
C GLU A 658 -33.04 -10.46 17.74
N ARG A 659 -32.90 -9.16 17.44
CA ARG A 659 -32.14 -8.67 16.26
C ARG A 659 -30.71 -8.29 16.63
N GLY A 660 -29.75 -8.63 15.78
CA GLY A 660 -28.36 -8.15 15.89
C GLY A 660 -28.13 -6.76 15.28
N MET A 661 -26.87 -6.42 15.09
CA MET A 661 -26.41 -5.19 14.42
C MET A 661 -26.74 -3.89 15.17
N PHE A 662 -26.40 -3.84 16.46
CA PHE A 662 -26.50 -2.63 17.27
C PHE A 662 -25.47 -2.62 18.41
N MET A 663 -25.24 -1.43 18.94
CA MET A 663 -24.36 -1.13 20.06
C MET A 663 -25.20 -0.79 21.29
N MET A 664 -24.83 -1.35 22.43
CA MET A 664 -25.21 -0.83 23.75
C MET A 664 -24.03 -0.03 24.30
N GLU A 665 -24.22 1.26 24.54
CA GLU A 665 -23.24 2.19 25.11
C GLU A 665 -23.57 2.47 26.59
N ASP A 666 -22.53 2.74 27.39
CA ASP A 666 -22.65 3.06 28.81
C ASP A 666 -23.47 2.04 29.61
N VAL A 667 -23.25 0.75 29.33
CA VAL A 667 -24.00 -0.35 29.96
C VAL A 667 -23.76 -0.37 31.47
N LYS A 668 -24.85 -0.21 32.23
CA LYS A 668 -24.85 -0.29 33.70
C LYS A 668 -25.77 -1.43 34.14
N ILE A 669 -25.18 -2.42 34.80
CA ILE A 669 -25.89 -3.56 35.38
C ILE A 669 -25.87 -3.38 36.89
N THR A 670 -27.05 -3.26 37.50
CA THR A 670 -27.23 -3.03 38.93
C THR A 670 -28.02 -4.17 39.54
N LEU A 671 -27.45 -4.89 40.51
CA LEU A 671 -28.15 -5.91 41.27
C LEU A 671 -28.77 -5.31 42.52
N GLU A 672 -30.03 -5.64 42.78
CA GLU A 672 -30.74 -5.27 44.00
C GLU A 672 -30.63 -6.39 45.03
N LEU A 673 -30.01 -6.11 46.19
CA LEU A 673 -29.87 -7.07 47.30
C LEU A 673 -30.98 -6.93 48.34
N SER A 674 -31.54 -5.73 48.49
CA SER A 674 -32.68 -5.38 49.35
C SER A 674 -33.12 -3.95 49.01
N LYS A 675 -34.29 -3.50 49.49
CA LYS A 675 -34.91 -2.19 49.16
C LYS A 675 -34.01 -0.95 49.22
N ASN A 676 -32.88 -0.99 49.93
CA ASN A 676 -31.92 0.13 50.04
C ASN A 676 -30.46 -0.25 49.72
N LYS A 677 -30.20 -1.45 49.17
CA LYS A 677 -28.83 -1.93 48.91
C LYS A 677 -28.68 -2.45 47.49
N ARG A 678 -27.91 -1.73 46.68
CA ARG A 678 -27.63 -2.03 45.27
C ARG A 678 -26.14 -2.21 45.04
N VAL A 679 -25.77 -3.07 44.09
CA VAL A 679 -24.38 -3.31 43.71
C VAL A 679 -24.24 -3.36 42.19
N ASN A 680 -23.28 -2.62 41.65
CA ASN A 680 -23.00 -2.63 40.21
C ASN A 680 -22.14 -3.84 39.84
N ILE A 681 -22.50 -4.50 38.75
CA ILE A 681 -21.68 -5.53 38.11
C ILE A 681 -20.94 -4.88 36.94
N PRO A 682 -19.60 -4.85 36.96
CA PRO A 682 -18.84 -4.31 35.85
C PRO A 682 -18.96 -5.26 34.65
N LEU A 683 -19.15 -4.70 33.47
CA LEU A 683 -19.38 -5.45 32.23
C LEU A 683 -18.25 -6.44 31.90
N ASN A 684 -17.01 -6.15 32.30
CA ASN A 684 -15.86 -7.05 32.12
C ASN A 684 -15.93 -8.34 32.96
N LYS A 685 -16.92 -8.48 33.85
CA LYS A 685 -17.22 -9.71 34.60
C LYS A 685 -18.39 -10.50 34.01
N CYS A 686 -19.01 -10.00 32.95
CA CYS A 686 -20.08 -10.66 32.22
C CYS A 686 -19.52 -11.40 31.01
N THR A 687 -20.27 -12.36 30.51
CA THR A 687 -20.01 -13.02 29.22
C THR A 687 -21.17 -12.74 28.27
N CYS A 688 -20.91 -12.45 27.00
CA CYS A 688 -21.94 -12.15 26.01
C CYS A 688 -21.54 -12.71 24.63
N ASN A 689 -22.50 -12.80 23.71
CA ASN A 689 -22.20 -13.07 22.29
C ASN A 689 -21.83 -11.80 21.49
N GLY A 690 -21.84 -10.62 22.12
CA GLY A 690 -21.32 -9.37 21.56
C GLY A 690 -19.84 -9.13 21.85
N LYS A 691 -19.21 -8.20 21.12
CA LYS A 691 -17.84 -7.72 21.38
C LYS A 691 -17.85 -6.53 22.36
N ILE A 692 -17.10 -6.63 23.46
CA ILE A 692 -17.04 -5.60 24.52
C ILE A 692 -15.91 -4.58 24.24
N TYR A 693 -16.22 -3.29 24.30
CA TYR A 693 -15.28 -2.17 24.16
C TYR A 693 -15.42 -1.19 25.34
N GLY A 694 -14.78 -1.52 26.47
CA GLY A 694 -14.93 -0.75 27.71
C GLY A 694 -16.34 -0.92 28.29
N ALA A 695 -17.13 0.16 28.33
CA ALA A 695 -18.53 0.14 28.76
C ALA A 695 -19.53 -0.06 27.60
N ARG A 696 -19.05 -0.43 26.41
CA ARG A 696 -19.83 -0.62 25.18
C ARG A 696 -19.89 -2.10 24.79
N ILE A 697 -20.99 -2.56 24.19
CA ILE A 697 -21.14 -3.91 23.62
C ILE A 697 -21.70 -3.81 22.21
N LEU A 698 -21.00 -4.39 21.24
CA LEU A 698 -21.47 -4.51 19.86
C LEU A 698 -22.00 -5.92 19.60
N PHE A 699 -23.29 -6.04 19.28
CA PHE A 699 -23.89 -7.29 18.83
C PHE A 699 -23.96 -7.29 17.30
N LEU A 700 -23.30 -8.26 16.67
CA LEU A 700 -23.27 -8.41 15.20
C LEU A 700 -24.28 -9.46 14.71
N THR A 701 -24.59 -10.46 15.53
CA THR A 701 -25.48 -11.57 15.20
C THR A 701 -26.86 -11.40 15.84
N SER A 702 -27.87 -12.12 15.33
CA SER A 702 -29.17 -12.24 16.00
C SER A 702 -29.05 -12.83 17.41
N ASP A 703 -30.12 -12.68 18.18
CA ASP A 703 -30.25 -13.16 19.56
C ASP A 703 -29.14 -12.66 20.49
N PRO A 704 -28.95 -11.32 20.61
CA PRO A 704 -28.01 -10.73 21.55
C PRO A 704 -28.29 -11.21 22.98
N TRP A 705 -27.25 -11.52 23.74
CA TRP A 705 -27.38 -11.92 25.14
C TRP A 705 -26.19 -11.55 26.01
N ILE A 706 -26.44 -11.36 27.30
CA ILE A 706 -25.45 -11.08 28.35
C ILE A 706 -25.72 -12.02 29.54
N ASP A 707 -24.80 -12.94 29.79
CA ASP A 707 -24.80 -13.81 30.97
C ASP A 707 -24.07 -13.11 32.15
N ILE A 708 -24.77 -13.04 33.28
CA ILE A 708 -24.43 -12.23 34.44
C ILE A 708 -24.38 -13.16 35.66
N THR A 709 -23.23 -13.12 36.35
CA THR A 709 -23.00 -13.89 37.58
C THR A 709 -22.56 -12.95 38.70
N TRP A 710 -22.86 -13.32 39.95
CA TRP A 710 -22.64 -12.44 41.10
C TRP A 710 -21.93 -13.07 42.29
N GLY A 711 -21.57 -14.35 42.19
CA GLY A 711 -20.85 -15.10 43.23
C GLY A 711 -21.71 -15.30 44.48
N ARG A 712 -21.16 -15.01 45.66
CA ARG A 712 -21.85 -15.20 46.97
C ARG A 712 -22.93 -14.15 47.30
N LYS A 713 -23.23 -13.23 46.38
CA LYS A 713 -24.27 -12.21 46.60
C LYS A 713 -25.65 -12.86 46.48
N LYS A 714 -26.63 -12.26 47.15
CA LYS A 714 -28.03 -12.70 47.10
C LYS A 714 -28.96 -11.63 46.52
N PRO A 715 -28.94 -11.36 45.20
CA PRO A 715 -29.88 -10.42 44.60
C PRO A 715 -31.30 -10.94 44.52
N VAL A 716 -32.25 -10.05 44.78
CA VAL A 716 -33.70 -10.25 44.61
C VAL A 716 -34.22 -9.66 43.29
N GLY A 717 -33.38 -8.90 42.60
CA GLY A 717 -33.68 -8.30 41.30
C GLY A 717 -32.46 -7.67 40.61
N MET A 718 -32.67 -7.15 39.40
CA MET A 718 -31.66 -6.48 38.60
C MET A 718 -32.26 -5.35 37.77
N LYS A 719 -31.54 -4.24 37.69
CA LYS A 719 -31.77 -3.16 36.74
C LYS A 719 -30.64 -3.09 35.74
N ILE A 720 -30.97 -2.96 34.45
CA ILE A 720 -30.00 -2.70 33.38
C ILE A 720 -30.40 -1.44 32.62
N THR A 721 -29.41 -0.58 32.40
CA THR A 721 -29.58 0.62 31.57
C THR A 721 -28.46 0.72 30.54
N ALA A 722 -28.78 1.13 29.32
CA ALA A 722 -27.80 1.42 28.29
C ALA A 722 -28.36 2.41 27.27
N LYS A 723 -27.49 3.16 26.60
CA LYS A 723 -27.86 3.85 25.36
C LYS A 723 -27.74 2.87 24.20
N VAL A 724 -28.72 2.82 23.31
CA VAL A 724 -28.78 1.89 22.19
C VAL A 724 -28.57 2.66 20.88
N SER A 725 -27.55 2.27 20.12
CA SER A 725 -27.20 2.90 18.86
C SER A 725 -26.98 1.84 17.78
N ILE A 726 -27.62 2.00 16.63
CA ILE A 726 -27.32 1.21 15.43
C ILE A 726 -26.06 1.70 14.70
N LYS A 727 -25.57 2.90 15.04
CA LYS A 727 -24.32 3.43 14.51
C LYS A 727 -23.16 2.87 15.31
N VAL A 728 -22.26 2.13 14.65
CA VAL A 728 -20.98 1.72 15.21
C VAL A 728 -20.01 2.90 15.05
N PRO A 729 -19.48 3.46 16.15
CA PRO A 729 -18.50 4.55 16.09
C PRO A 729 -17.27 4.17 15.24
N GLU A 730 -16.70 5.14 14.50
CA GLU A 730 -15.51 4.92 13.67
C GLU A 730 -14.31 4.37 14.46
N ASP A 731 -14.14 4.76 15.73
CA ASP A 731 -13.08 4.24 16.60
C ASP A 731 -13.22 2.74 16.84
N ILE A 732 -14.45 2.20 16.84
CA ILE A 732 -14.70 0.76 17.00
C ILE A 732 -14.54 0.03 15.66
N LEU A 733 -14.97 0.64 14.55
CA LEU A 733 -14.78 0.08 13.20
C LEU A 733 -13.29 -0.08 12.85
N ARG A 734 -12.44 0.83 13.33
CA ARG A 734 -10.99 0.76 13.14
C ARG A 734 -10.30 -0.21 14.10
N LEU A 735 -11.00 -0.82 15.06
CA LEU A 735 -10.47 -1.77 16.05
C LEU A 735 -10.91 -3.22 15.76
N GLN A 736 -11.80 -3.43 14.79
CA GLN A 736 -12.18 -4.75 14.28
C GLN A 736 -11.22 -5.19 13.18
#